data_AF-A0A497PG53-F1
#
_entry.id   AF-A0A497PG53-F1
#
_cell.length_a   1.000
_cell.length_b   1.000
_cell.length_c   1.000
_cell.angle_alpha   90.00
_cell.angle_beta   90.00
_cell.angle_gamma   90.00
#
_symmetry.space_group_name_H-M   'P 1'
#
loop_
_entity.id
_entity.type
_entity.pdbx_description
1 polymer ?
#
loop_
_entity_poly.entity_id
_entity_poly.type
_entity_poly.pdbx_seq_one_letter_code
_entity_poly.pdbx_strand_id
1 'polypeptide(L)'
;MIEDPLQHTVIRMDESDWEKPPRRGTALLVITIIVLSSLAIAVTLNPRMLSLRRGVRVAVIDSGITPDSEIAPRIVAERSFIQKGNGYQVSDNSTWDSSPGGSLHGTYVAKIIVTESPDVLIVNAKVVTSDNEASVTAIATAIRWAVLEERCDVINLSLGGTPTHDDPVGEAVRWAFRRGAVVVAAAGNGGDCGLGGSSIETPAILPEAIAVGAVDAMGVPYGFTARGPLRNGTAKPDIAAYGFYSGSEGVFFGTSFAAPRVTAAAVQLISLCEENGWKWTPGMVKAALMSSVNHLSAPAYAVGEGLLNADAAKEYVSRAPRRDGLPLVAWVTPSKGPWDFEQWFVNVTSKVELTLFTSSNDTWQVSLSGNAAHWTGAPSVLKVNQTATFQLRVRVIDSGSVDNLRLYVRLSAPGYHYVYSRFDFSADVAVAKVAFEIAHTPWFADSMYGQFREFYRLITGAGIAVEEIRDPEELTLERLGEFDAVILLDPCARAAHLVNGSYVRVSFRSYSQAAIDALVTYWSSGGSIFVVGLDNRSIELSDLNDLLIHFNVTLRYDHVPSVSIVLNGIPSTQLVTDLISHPITESVTGFDFYGCSMSTWGNVTVLAQVQVMARNENGRIVLENRTVLACAESRSGGRLIVSGTNFFLDNWGIQGEYKSATNDRLAKQAVLWLVHLLG
;
A
#
# COMPACT_ATOMS: atom_id res chain seq x y z
N MET A 1 50.27 -72.81 6.62
CA MET A 1 50.39 -71.37 6.30
C MET A 1 49.00 -70.77 6.44
N ILE A 2 48.89 -69.89 7.43
CA ILE A 2 47.84 -68.88 7.64
C ILE A 2 46.48 -69.41 8.12
N GLU A 3 46.07 -68.83 9.25
CA GLU A 3 45.05 -69.20 10.21
C GLU A 3 43.66 -68.60 9.89
N ASP A 4 42.61 -69.26 10.38
CA ASP A 4 41.25 -68.74 10.60
C ASP A 4 40.81 -69.25 12.00
N PRO A 5 40.17 -68.46 12.89
CA PRO A 5 38.70 -68.28 12.83
C PRO A 5 38.12 -66.93 13.36
N LEU A 6 36.95 -66.58 12.81
CA LEU A 6 35.75 -65.94 13.41
C LEU A 6 35.82 -65.46 14.88
N GLN A 7 35.28 -64.25 15.17
CA GLN A 7 34.25 -64.05 16.23
C GLN A 7 33.65 -62.63 16.29
N HIS A 8 32.33 -62.60 16.49
CA HIS A 8 31.54 -61.50 17.04
C HIS A 8 31.74 -61.42 18.58
N THR A 9 31.91 -60.22 19.13
CA THR A 9 31.88 -59.92 20.57
C THR A 9 31.22 -58.55 20.73
N VAL A 10 29.93 -58.40 21.08
CA VAL A 10 29.27 -58.48 22.40
C VAL A 10 30.09 -57.88 23.55
N ILE A 11 29.76 -56.65 23.97
CA ILE A 11 29.97 -56.20 25.35
C ILE A 11 28.60 -56.19 26.03
N ARG A 12 28.35 -57.22 26.85
CA ARG A 12 27.36 -57.19 27.93
C ARG A 12 27.89 -56.23 29.00
N MET A 13 27.10 -55.24 29.40
CA MET A 13 27.23 -54.64 30.73
C MET A 13 26.10 -55.17 31.60
N ASP A 14 26.52 -55.51 32.81
CA ASP A 14 25.87 -56.34 33.82
C ASP A 14 24.72 -55.60 34.54
N GLU A 15 23.69 -56.35 34.92
CA GLU A 15 22.62 -55.92 35.82
C GLU A 15 23.10 -56.05 37.27
N SER A 16 23.91 -55.12 37.76
CA SER A 16 24.03 -54.89 39.22
C SER A 16 24.70 -53.55 39.53
N ASP A 17 23.92 -52.47 39.56
CA ASP A 17 24.23 -51.31 40.42
C ASP A 17 23.00 -50.41 40.67
N TRP A 18 21.81 -51.02 40.71
CA TRP A 18 20.62 -50.38 41.26
C TRP A 18 20.53 -50.59 42.77
N GLU A 19 21.25 -49.79 43.56
CA GLU A 19 20.83 -49.34 44.91
C GLU A 19 22.04 -48.95 45.77
N LYS A 20 22.44 -47.67 45.73
CA LYS A 20 22.78 -46.90 46.94
C LYS A 20 22.35 -45.44 46.78
N PRO A 21 21.65 -44.86 47.78
CA PRO A 21 21.03 -43.54 47.66
C PRO A 21 22.07 -42.42 47.76
N PRO A 22 21.91 -41.30 47.03
CA PRO A 22 22.72 -40.11 47.28
C PRO A 22 22.39 -39.53 48.66
N ARG A 23 23.45 -39.11 49.35
CA ARG A 23 23.47 -38.69 50.75
C ARG A 23 22.43 -37.59 51.05
N ARG A 24 21.70 -37.78 52.16
CA ARG A 24 20.65 -36.88 52.71
C ARG A 24 21.08 -35.40 52.90
N GLY A 25 22.36 -35.06 52.80
CA GLY A 25 22.86 -33.68 52.88
C GLY A 25 22.73 -32.86 51.60
N THR A 26 22.77 -33.48 50.41
CA THR A 26 22.77 -32.75 49.12
C THR A 26 21.35 -32.44 48.65
N ALA A 27 20.39 -33.34 48.91
CA ALA A 27 18.98 -33.12 48.60
C ALA A 27 18.34 -32.02 49.48
N LEU A 28 18.73 -31.90 50.76
CA LEU A 28 18.25 -30.82 51.61
C LEU A 28 18.76 -29.45 51.15
N LEU A 29 20.01 -29.34 50.67
CA LEU A 29 20.55 -28.07 50.19
C LEU A 29 19.86 -27.63 48.87
N VAL A 30 19.59 -28.56 47.95
CA VAL A 30 18.89 -28.29 46.69
C VAL A 30 17.40 -28.01 46.92
N ILE A 31 16.72 -28.72 47.82
CA ILE A 31 15.32 -28.44 48.15
C ILE A 31 15.20 -27.13 48.95
N THR A 32 16.13 -26.80 49.85
CA THR A 32 16.10 -25.52 50.58
C THR A 32 16.41 -24.35 49.64
N ILE A 33 17.30 -24.51 48.66
CA ILE A 33 17.53 -23.51 47.62
C ILE A 33 16.31 -23.39 46.71
N ILE A 34 15.66 -24.48 46.28
CA ILE A 34 14.46 -24.40 45.43
C ILE A 34 13.28 -23.80 46.21
N VAL A 35 13.10 -24.14 47.49
CA VAL A 35 12.04 -23.59 48.35
C VAL A 35 12.33 -22.13 48.72
N LEU A 36 13.57 -21.73 49.05
CA LEU A 36 13.92 -20.32 49.28
C LEU A 36 13.92 -19.50 47.98
N SER A 37 14.23 -20.10 46.82
CA SER A 37 14.11 -19.43 45.52
C SER A 37 12.65 -19.24 45.13
N SER A 38 11.78 -20.22 45.37
CA SER A 38 10.35 -20.09 45.11
C SER A 38 9.63 -19.20 46.14
N LEU A 39 10.10 -19.15 47.40
CA LEU A 39 9.61 -18.18 48.39
C LEU A 39 10.16 -16.76 48.13
N ALA A 40 11.38 -16.61 47.62
CA ALA A 40 11.93 -15.33 47.20
C ALA A 40 11.30 -14.81 45.89
N ILE A 41 10.89 -15.71 44.99
CA ILE A 41 10.08 -15.36 43.81
C ILE A 41 8.65 -14.95 44.24
N ALA A 42 8.11 -15.53 45.32
CA ALA A 42 6.84 -15.07 45.90
C ALA A 42 6.95 -13.73 46.68
N VAL A 43 8.15 -13.30 47.09
CA VAL A 43 8.39 -12.08 47.90
C VAL A 43 9.09 -10.95 47.11
N THR A 44 9.48 -11.18 45.86
CA THR A 44 9.92 -10.13 44.90
C THR A 44 8.88 -9.80 43.83
N LEU A 45 7.70 -10.43 43.88
CA LEU A 45 6.50 -9.92 43.22
C LEU A 45 5.96 -8.76 44.05
N ASN A 46 6.26 -7.55 43.60
CA ASN A 46 5.57 -6.34 44.01
C ASN A 46 4.04 -6.62 43.98
N PRO A 47 3.28 -6.40 45.08
CA PRO A 47 1.84 -6.67 45.12
C PRO A 47 0.99 -5.82 44.15
N ARG A 48 1.62 -5.07 43.24
CA ARG A 48 0.96 -4.33 42.15
C ARG A 48 0.64 -5.19 40.91
N MET A 49 1.11 -6.43 40.83
CA MET A 49 0.67 -7.35 39.75
C MET A 49 -0.38 -8.34 40.26
N LEU A 50 -1.63 -8.06 39.89
CA LEU A 50 -2.86 -8.91 39.84
C LEU A 50 -4.12 -8.25 40.42
N SER A 51 -4.29 -6.94 40.23
CA SER A 51 -5.57 -6.49 39.70
C SER A 51 -5.33 -6.11 38.24
N LEU A 52 -5.74 -6.96 37.29
CA LEU A 52 -6.04 -6.46 35.95
C LEU A 52 -7.08 -5.36 36.18
N ARG A 53 -6.70 -4.09 36.05
CA ARG A 53 -7.70 -3.03 35.94
C ARG A 53 -8.61 -3.49 34.79
N ARG A 54 -9.90 -3.69 35.09
CA ARG A 54 -10.90 -3.94 34.05
C ARG A 54 -10.94 -2.70 33.17
N GLY A 55 -10.86 -2.91 31.85
CA GLY A 55 -10.86 -1.84 30.87
C GLY A 55 -10.10 -2.25 29.61
N VAL A 56 -10.50 -1.67 28.49
CA VAL A 56 -9.91 -1.94 27.17
C VAL A 56 -8.47 -1.42 27.12
N ARG A 57 -7.56 -2.26 26.66
CA ARG A 57 -6.12 -1.95 26.59
C ARG A 57 -5.72 -1.56 25.16
N VAL A 58 -5.11 -0.40 25.01
CA VAL A 58 -4.67 0.15 23.72
C VAL A 58 -3.16 0.27 23.69
N ALA A 59 -2.53 -0.41 22.72
CA ALA A 59 -1.12 -0.17 22.41
C ALA A 59 -0.98 1.07 21.52
N VAL A 60 -0.24 2.07 22.00
CA VAL A 60 0.24 3.20 21.19
C VAL A 60 1.67 2.87 20.78
N ILE A 61 1.86 2.44 19.53
CA ILE A 61 3.17 2.09 18.99
C ILE A 61 3.66 3.28 18.17
N ASP A 62 4.52 4.13 18.77
CA ASP A 62 4.83 5.47 18.26
C ASP A 62 6.20 5.98 18.79
N SER A 63 6.42 7.30 18.91
CA SER A 63 7.64 7.95 19.40
C SER A 63 7.84 7.86 20.92
N GLY A 64 6.93 7.23 21.64
CA GLY A 64 6.88 7.21 23.10
C GLY A 64 5.82 8.17 23.64
N ILE A 65 5.70 8.25 24.96
CA ILE A 65 4.72 9.13 25.63
C ILE A 65 5.42 9.86 26.76
N THR A 66 5.35 11.18 26.75
CA THR A 66 5.76 12.01 27.89
C THR A 66 4.55 12.22 28.78
N PRO A 67 4.45 11.52 29.93
CA PRO A 67 3.23 11.51 30.73
C PRO A 67 3.00 12.82 31.48
N ASP A 68 1.75 13.29 31.48
CA ASP A 68 1.26 14.36 32.34
C ASP A 68 0.18 13.83 33.32
N SER A 69 -0.47 14.72 34.06
CA SER A 69 -1.51 14.34 35.03
C SER A 69 -2.72 13.63 34.42
N GLU A 70 -2.98 13.80 33.12
CA GLU A 70 -4.11 13.19 32.42
C GLU A 70 -3.76 11.78 31.94
N ILE A 71 -2.58 11.61 31.32
CA ILE A 71 -2.18 10.32 30.72
C ILE A 71 -1.53 9.37 31.73
N ALA A 72 -0.74 9.89 32.68
CA ALA A 72 0.02 9.06 33.63
C ALA A 72 -0.85 8.02 34.37
N PRO A 73 -2.08 8.35 34.84
CA PRO A 73 -2.93 7.37 35.51
C PRO A 73 -3.48 6.27 34.59
N ARG A 74 -3.35 6.43 33.26
CA ARG A 74 -3.86 5.49 32.25
C ARG A 74 -2.78 4.58 31.69
N ILE A 75 -1.50 4.92 31.80
CA ILE A 75 -0.39 4.06 31.37
C ILE A 75 -0.30 2.85 32.31
N VAL A 76 -0.52 1.65 31.76
CA VAL A 76 -0.46 0.38 32.51
C VAL A 76 0.76 -0.47 32.18
N ALA A 77 1.41 -0.21 31.03
CA ALA A 77 2.67 -0.81 30.66
C ALA A 77 3.41 0.09 29.66
N GLU A 78 4.73 0.02 29.66
CA GLU A 78 5.58 0.79 28.77
C GLU A 78 6.89 0.06 28.44
N ARG A 79 7.33 0.15 27.19
CA ARG A 79 8.61 -0.42 26.73
C ARG A 79 9.15 0.34 25.54
N SER A 80 10.46 0.59 25.52
CA SER A 80 11.17 1.04 24.33
C SER A 80 11.72 -0.12 23.52
N PHE A 81 11.45 -0.11 22.23
CA PHE A 81 11.93 -1.06 21.23
C PHE A 81 13.06 -0.49 20.38
N ILE A 82 13.50 0.75 20.64
CA ILE A 82 14.69 1.35 20.01
C ILE A 82 15.91 0.65 20.60
N GLN A 83 16.29 -0.46 19.98
CA GLN A 83 17.36 -1.33 20.44
C GLN A 83 18.20 -1.78 19.26
N LYS A 84 19.52 -1.94 19.46
CA LYS A 84 20.40 -2.50 18.43
C LYS A 84 19.93 -3.85 17.90
N GLY A 85 19.39 -4.71 18.79
CA GLY A 85 18.81 -6.00 18.40
C GLY A 85 17.57 -5.91 17.50
N ASN A 86 16.91 -4.75 17.46
CA ASN A 86 15.78 -4.47 16.60
C ASN A 86 16.17 -3.67 15.35
N GLY A 87 17.47 -3.57 15.02
CA GLY A 87 17.95 -2.94 13.79
C GLY A 87 18.22 -1.44 13.86
N TYR A 88 18.25 -0.84 15.06
CA TYR A 88 18.73 0.55 15.23
C TYR A 88 20.24 0.62 15.41
N GLN A 89 20.83 1.77 15.10
CA GLN A 89 22.25 2.03 15.35
C GLN A 89 22.56 2.27 16.84
N VAL A 90 21.55 2.71 17.60
CA VAL A 90 21.63 3.02 19.03
C VAL A 90 20.53 2.32 19.81
N SER A 91 20.74 2.17 21.12
CA SER A 91 19.71 1.70 22.05
C SER A 91 19.24 2.87 22.91
N ASP A 92 17.92 3.00 23.06
CA ASP A 92 17.27 3.94 23.96
C ASP A 92 16.28 3.18 24.84
N ASN A 93 16.47 3.24 26.15
CA ASN A 93 15.60 2.58 27.13
C ASN A 93 14.49 3.50 27.65
N SER A 94 14.54 4.79 27.37
CA SER A 94 13.50 5.74 27.75
C SER A 94 12.21 5.44 27.00
N THR A 95 11.07 5.50 27.70
CA THR A 95 9.73 5.37 27.13
C THR A 95 9.11 6.72 26.82
N TRP A 96 9.80 7.81 27.15
CA TRP A 96 9.36 9.17 26.88
C TRP A 96 9.46 9.47 25.39
N ASP A 97 8.60 10.39 24.97
CA ASP A 97 8.48 10.79 23.59
C ASP A 97 9.81 11.34 23.04
N SER A 98 10.29 10.77 21.93
CA SER A 98 11.53 11.21 21.27
C SER A 98 11.40 12.58 20.58
N SER A 99 10.19 13.14 20.52
CA SER A 99 9.90 14.44 19.89
C SER A 99 10.35 14.55 18.43
N PRO A 100 10.00 13.59 17.54
CA PRO A 100 10.43 13.61 16.15
C PRO A 100 10.02 14.94 15.48
N GLY A 101 11.00 15.61 14.86
CA GLY A 101 10.78 16.92 14.23
C GLY A 101 10.33 18.03 15.20
N GLY A 102 10.59 17.87 16.52
CA GLY A 102 10.18 18.83 17.55
C GLY A 102 8.72 18.69 18.02
N SER A 103 8.01 17.62 17.59
CA SER A 103 6.62 17.35 17.98
C SER A 103 6.55 16.16 18.94
N LEU A 104 5.83 16.29 20.05
CA LEU A 104 5.51 15.18 20.97
C LEU A 104 4.43 14.25 20.37
N HIS A 105 4.75 13.64 19.23
CA HIS A 105 3.80 12.96 18.36
C HIS A 105 3.03 11.83 19.08
N GLY A 106 3.73 10.85 19.65
CA GLY A 106 3.12 9.74 20.38
C GLY A 106 2.34 10.20 21.62
N THR A 107 2.79 11.27 22.27
CA THR A 107 2.06 11.90 23.38
C THR A 107 0.72 12.48 22.91
N TYR A 108 0.70 13.21 21.79
CA TYR A 108 -0.54 13.78 21.24
C TYR A 108 -1.51 12.70 20.76
N VAL A 109 -1.01 11.64 20.13
CA VAL A 109 -1.79 10.45 19.77
C VAL A 109 -2.45 9.84 21.01
N ALA A 110 -1.69 9.62 22.08
CA ALA A 110 -2.23 9.08 23.33
C ALA A 110 -3.27 10.00 23.97
N LYS A 111 -3.06 11.33 23.94
CA LYS A 111 -4.04 12.32 24.44
C LYS A 111 -5.37 12.23 23.72
N ILE A 112 -5.38 12.17 22.39
CA ILE A 112 -6.63 12.02 21.62
C ILE A 112 -7.41 10.80 22.09
N ILE A 113 -6.74 9.65 22.26
CA ILE A 113 -7.39 8.41 22.71
C ILE A 113 -7.97 8.57 24.12
N VAL A 114 -7.20 9.14 25.06
CA VAL A 114 -7.64 9.33 26.46
C VAL A 114 -8.79 10.34 26.56
N THR A 115 -8.74 11.44 25.81
CA THR A 115 -9.81 12.46 25.80
C THR A 115 -11.11 11.89 25.24
N GLU A 116 -11.05 11.10 24.15
CA GLU A 116 -12.23 10.53 23.51
C GLU A 116 -12.68 9.18 24.12
N SER A 117 -11.86 8.58 24.99
CA SER A 117 -12.18 7.35 25.75
C SER A 117 -11.52 7.37 27.13
N PRO A 118 -12.09 8.09 28.11
CA PRO A 118 -11.44 8.36 29.40
C PRO A 118 -11.06 7.13 30.23
N ASP A 119 -11.78 6.01 30.08
CA ASP A 119 -11.54 4.78 30.86
C ASP A 119 -10.54 3.81 30.21
N VAL A 120 -9.93 4.22 29.08
CA VAL A 120 -8.93 3.43 28.36
C VAL A 120 -7.67 3.20 29.19
N LEU A 121 -7.04 2.04 29.00
CA LEU A 121 -5.72 1.72 29.53
C LEU A 121 -4.69 1.80 28.40
N ILE A 122 -3.62 2.56 28.59
CA ILE A 122 -2.59 2.80 27.58
C ILE A 122 -1.38 1.89 27.81
N VAL A 123 -0.93 1.27 26.74
CA VAL A 123 0.32 0.51 26.65
C VAL A 123 1.26 1.26 25.70
N ASN A 124 2.32 1.83 26.24
CA ASN A 124 3.26 2.69 25.50
C ASN A 124 4.38 1.84 24.87
N ALA A 125 4.44 1.77 23.54
CA ALA A 125 5.52 1.11 22.81
C ALA A 125 6.30 2.12 21.98
N LYS A 126 7.49 2.50 22.43
CA LYS A 126 8.35 3.45 21.71
C LYS A 126 9.13 2.74 20.60
N VAL A 127 8.93 3.16 19.36
CA VAL A 127 9.63 2.68 18.15
C VAL A 127 10.19 3.83 17.30
N VAL A 128 9.70 5.07 17.40
CA VAL A 128 10.19 6.17 16.54
C VAL A 128 11.31 6.95 17.24
N THR A 129 12.43 7.17 16.54
CA THR A 129 13.57 7.98 17.02
C THR A 129 13.29 9.48 16.88
N SER A 130 14.16 10.33 17.45
CA SER A 130 14.09 11.79 17.28
C SER A 130 14.31 12.24 15.83
N ASP A 131 14.99 11.41 15.03
CA ASP A 131 15.25 11.64 13.60
C ASP A 131 14.10 11.16 12.71
N ASN A 132 12.94 10.84 13.32
CA ASN A 132 11.75 10.33 12.66
C ASN A 132 11.97 8.99 11.94
N GLU A 133 12.86 8.14 12.47
CA GLU A 133 13.12 6.80 11.94
C GLU A 133 12.46 5.71 12.77
N ALA A 134 11.90 4.71 12.10
CA ALA A 134 11.34 3.53 12.74
C ALA A 134 11.78 2.25 12.03
N SER A 135 12.28 1.27 12.80
CA SER A 135 12.66 -0.03 12.27
C SER A 135 11.44 -0.93 12.09
N VAL A 136 11.30 -1.50 10.89
CA VAL A 136 10.31 -2.54 10.56
C VAL A 136 10.32 -3.68 11.59
N THR A 137 11.51 -4.15 11.98
CA THR A 137 11.67 -5.22 12.99
C THR A 137 11.15 -4.79 14.35
N ALA A 138 11.38 -3.55 14.75
CA ALA A 138 10.93 -3.01 16.03
C ALA A 138 9.41 -2.88 16.07
N ILE A 139 8.79 -2.36 15.01
CA ILE A 139 7.32 -2.26 14.88
C ILE A 139 6.69 -3.66 14.96
N ALA A 140 7.18 -4.63 14.18
CA ALA A 140 6.66 -6.00 14.21
C ALA A 140 6.81 -6.66 15.58
N THR A 141 7.93 -6.41 16.28
CA THR A 141 8.18 -6.92 17.64
C THR A 141 7.26 -6.25 18.67
N ALA A 142 7.05 -4.94 18.56
CA ALA A 142 6.14 -4.19 19.43
C ALA A 142 4.68 -4.65 19.28
N ILE A 143 4.22 -4.95 18.05
CA ILE A 143 2.89 -5.51 17.80
C ILE A 143 2.74 -6.87 18.51
N ARG A 144 3.73 -7.75 18.39
CA ARG A 144 3.70 -9.07 19.05
C ARG A 144 3.71 -8.93 20.58
N TRP A 145 4.52 -8.03 21.12
CA TRP A 145 4.57 -7.73 22.55
C TRP A 145 3.23 -7.23 23.08
N ALA A 146 2.61 -6.26 22.40
CA ALA A 146 1.33 -5.69 22.77
C ALA A 146 0.24 -6.75 22.91
N VAL A 147 0.20 -7.74 22.01
CA VAL A 147 -0.83 -8.79 22.03
C VAL A 147 -0.47 -9.94 22.99
N LEU A 148 0.78 -10.44 22.97
CA LEU A 148 1.15 -11.64 23.75
C LEU A 148 1.36 -11.36 25.23
N GLU A 149 2.09 -10.30 25.53
CA GLU A 149 2.51 -9.98 26.90
C GLU A 149 1.50 -9.03 27.54
N GLU A 150 1.12 -7.97 26.81
CA GLU A 150 0.26 -6.92 27.35
C GLU A 150 -1.22 -7.11 27.08
N ARG A 151 -1.61 -8.11 26.27
CA ARG A 151 -3.02 -8.45 25.98
C ARG A 151 -3.84 -7.24 25.53
N CYS A 152 -3.29 -6.40 24.65
CA CYS A 152 -4.01 -5.27 24.09
C CYS A 152 -5.15 -5.72 23.18
N ASP A 153 -6.30 -5.05 23.32
CA ASP A 153 -7.50 -5.24 22.51
C ASP A 153 -7.45 -4.42 21.22
N VAL A 154 -6.79 -3.25 21.28
CA VAL A 154 -6.60 -2.34 20.13
C VAL A 154 -5.13 -1.94 20.00
N ILE A 155 -4.65 -1.83 18.76
CA ILE A 155 -3.33 -1.32 18.42
C ILE A 155 -3.52 -0.09 17.53
N ASN A 156 -2.95 1.04 17.95
CA ASN A 156 -2.89 2.26 17.16
C ASN A 156 -1.50 2.39 16.52
N LEU A 157 -1.48 2.47 15.19
CA LEU A 157 -0.31 2.69 14.35
C LEU A 157 -0.44 4.04 13.66
N SER A 158 0.01 5.11 14.32
CA SER A 158 0.06 6.46 13.75
C SER A 158 1.37 6.69 12.96
N LEU A 159 1.78 5.64 12.25
CA LEU A 159 2.99 5.54 11.45
C LEU A 159 2.73 4.67 10.22
N GLY A 160 3.55 4.83 9.19
CA GLY A 160 3.44 4.07 7.96
C GLY A 160 4.74 4.13 7.16
N GLY A 161 4.77 3.39 6.07
CA GLY A 161 5.86 3.42 5.10
C GLY A 161 5.43 2.92 3.74
N THR A 162 6.34 3.01 2.78
CA THR A 162 6.11 2.51 1.42
C THR A 162 5.85 0.99 1.46
N PRO A 163 4.76 0.50 0.86
CA PRO A 163 4.51 -0.93 0.72
C PRO A 163 5.69 -1.68 0.09
N THR A 164 6.11 -2.79 0.70
CA THR A 164 7.16 -3.67 0.18
C THR A 164 6.62 -5.09 -0.05
N HIS A 165 7.32 -5.90 -0.84
CA HIS A 165 6.86 -7.25 -1.18
C HIS A 165 6.78 -8.18 0.04
N ASP A 166 7.79 -8.15 0.92
CA ASP A 166 7.91 -9.06 2.08
C ASP A 166 7.19 -8.54 3.35
N ASP A 167 6.51 -7.39 3.28
CA ASP A 167 5.87 -6.60 4.35
C ASP A 167 5.77 -7.27 5.76
N PRO A 168 6.86 -7.23 6.57
CA PRO A 168 6.91 -7.91 7.86
C PRO A 168 5.98 -7.26 8.91
N VAL A 169 5.77 -5.95 8.80
CA VAL A 169 4.77 -5.24 9.63
C VAL A 169 3.39 -5.78 9.28
N GLY A 170 3.10 -5.94 8.00
CA GLY A 170 1.84 -6.51 7.53
C GLY A 170 1.60 -7.93 8.04
N GLU A 171 2.62 -8.78 8.09
CA GLU A 171 2.51 -10.11 8.71
C GLU A 171 2.17 -10.04 10.20
N ALA A 172 2.81 -9.12 10.94
CA ALA A 172 2.54 -8.91 12.36
C ALA A 172 1.10 -8.40 12.59
N VAL A 173 0.60 -7.50 11.74
CA VAL A 173 -0.79 -7.01 11.78
C VAL A 173 -1.79 -8.13 11.51
N ARG A 174 -1.58 -8.92 10.45
CA ARG A 174 -2.44 -10.10 10.16
C ARG A 174 -2.44 -11.09 11.33
N TRP A 175 -1.28 -11.29 11.96
CA TRP A 175 -1.18 -12.14 13.15
C TRP A 175 -1.95 -11.56 14.34
N ALA A 176 -1.85 -10.24 14.60
CA ALA A 176 -2.56 -9.57 15.69
C ALA A 176 -4.08 -9.64 15.51
N PHE A 177 -4.56 -9.38 14.29
CA PHE A 177 -5.97 -9.51 13.92
C PHE A 177 -6.50 -10.92 14.21
N ARG A 178 -5.77 -11.96 13.80
CA ARG A 178 -6.14 -13.36 14.09
C ARG A 178 -6.13 -13.71 15.58
N ARG A 179 -5.43 -12.94 16.41
CA ARG A 179 -5.41 -13.08 17.87
C ARG A 179 -6.49 -12.26 18.57
N GLY A 180 -7.34 -11.55 17.81
CA GLY A 180 -8.47 -10.80 18.34
C GLY A 180 -8.19 -9.32 18.60
N ALA A 181 -7.01 -8.79 18.22
CA ALA A 181 -6.72 -7.37 18.36
C ALA A 181 -7.23 -6.57 17.16
N VAL A 182 -7.90 -5.44 17.41
CA VAL A 182 -8.24 -4.44 16.39
C VAL A 182 -6.98 -3.66 16.04
N VAL A 183 -6.67 -3.50 14.76
CA VAL A 183 -5.54 -2.68 14.31
C VAL A 183 -6.08 -1.46 13.57
N VAL A 184 -5.74 -0.28 14.06
CA VAL A 184 -6.08 1.01 13.44
C VAL A 184 -4.79 1.66 12.96
N ALA A 185 -4.73 2.03 11.69
CA ALA A 185 -3.55 2.59 11.07
C ALA A 185 -3.86 3.90 10.35
N ALA A 186 -2.97 4.88 10.49
CA ALA A 186 -2.99 6.09 9.67
C ALA A 186 -2.84 5.71 8.19
N ALA A 187 -3.64 6.31 7.31
CA ALA A 187 -3.60 6.00 5.88
C ALA A 187 -2.27 6.40 5.21
N GLY A 188 -1.57 7.38 5.77
CA GLY A 188 -0.38 8.00 5.18
C GLY A 188 -0.62 9.46 4.81
N ASN A 189 0.46 10.19 4.52
CA ASN A 189 0.41 11.63 4.22
C ASN A 189 0.89 11.97 2.79
N GLY A 190 0.90 10.99 1.89
CA GLY A 190 1.38 11.12 0.50
C GLY A 190 0.32 11.51 -0.53
N GLY A 191 -0.80 12.14 -0.15
CA GLY A 191 -1.97 12.46 -0.99
C GLY A 191 -1.73 13.30 -2.26
N ASP A 192 -2.60 14.26 -2.54
CA ASP A 192 -2.50 15.12 -3.74
C ASP A 192 -1.22 15.97 -3.73
N CYS A 193 -0.75 16.35 -2.54
CA CYS A 193 0.52 17.06 -2.35
C CYS A 193 1.76 16.13 -2.39
N GLY A 194 1.58 14.82 -2.62
CA GLY A 194 2.63 13.80 -2.56
C GLY A 194 2.81 13.01 -3.86
N LEU A 195 2.00 11.99 -4.14
CA LEU A 195 2.08 11.22 -5.39
C LEU A 195 0.92 11.55 -6.36
N GLY A 196 -0.09 12.30 -5.90
CA GLY A 196 -1.25 12.64 -6.73
C GLY A 196 -2.14 11.44 -7.10
N GLY A 197 -2.13 10.33 -6.36
CA GLY A 197 -2.86 9.10 -6.67
C GLY A 197 -2.87 8.10 -5.51
N SER A 198 -2.87 6.80 -5.80
CA SER A 198 -2.68 5.71 -4.82
C SER A 198 -1.43 5.91 -3.96
N SER A 199 -1.62 6.34 -2.71
CA SER A 199 -0.55 6.69 -1.76
C SER A 199 -0.77 6.12 -0.36
N ILE A 200 -1.68 5.15 -0.21
CA ILE A 200 -1.91 4.47 1.08
C ILE A 200 -0.65 3.68 1.48
N GLU A 201 -0.20 3.92 2.70
CA GLU A 201 1.01 3.33 3.26
C GLU A 201 0.75 1.95 3.90
N THR A 202 1.78 1.10 4.01
CA THR A 202 1.71 -0.08 4.88
C THR A 202 1.81 0.36 6.35
N PRO A 203 1.02 -0.22 7.28
CA PRO A 203 0.11 -1.36 7.12
C PRO A 203 -1.35 -1.02 6.81
N ALA A 204 -1.68 0.24 6.54
CA ALA A 204 -3.05 0.66 6.21
C ALA A 204 -3.59 0.02 4.91
N ILE A 205 -2.73 -0.44 4.02
CA ILE A 205 -3.11 -1.23 2.83
C ILE A 205 -3.85 -2.53 3.17
N LEU A 206 -3.66 -3.09 4.38
CA LEU A 206 -4.18 -4.41 4.72
C LEU A 206 -5.70 -4.41 4.95
N PRO A 207 -6.43 -5.43 4.49
CA PRO A 207 -7.82 -5.65 4.87
C PRO A 207 -8.03 -5.75 6.39
N GLU A 208 -7.06 -6.34 7.10
CA GLU A 208 -7.10 -6.53 8.56
C GLU A 208 -6.88 -5.24 9.38
N ALA A 209 -6.34 -4.20 8.76
CA ALA A 209 -6.19 -2.88 9.39
C ALA A 209 -7.36 -1.97 9.01
N ILE A 210 -7.79 -1.12 9.95
CA ILE A 210 -8.69 0.01 9.69
C ILE A 210 -7.82 1.19 9.27
N ALA A 211 -7.80 1.49 7.97
CA ALA A 211 -7.09 2.63 7.40
C ALA A 211 -7.88 3.91 7.57
N VAL A 212 -7.24 4.93 8.14
CA VAL A 212 -7.92 6.18 8.52
C VAL A 212 -7.38 7.37 7.74
N GLY A 213 -8.24 7.97 6.91
CA GLY A 213 -8.00 9.23 6.22
C GLY A 213 -8.25 10.45 7.10
N ALA A 214 -7.68 11.60 6.71
CA ALA A 214 -7.74 12.85 7.47
C ALA A 214 -8.61 13.90 6.78
N VAL A 215 -9.60 14.41 7.51
CA VAL A 215 -10.42 15.56 7.10
C VAL A 215 -10.28 16.72 8.07
N ASP A 216 -10.56 17.94 7.60
CA ASP A 216 -10.64 19.13 8.42
C ASP A 216 -11.95 19.18 9.25
N ALA A 217 -12.12 20.26 10.03
CA ALA A 217 -13.32 20.46 10.85
C ALA A 217 -14.64 20.60 10.05
N MET A 218 -14.56 20.82 8.74
CA MET A 218 -15.71 20.91 7.83
C MET A 218 -15.97 19.60 7.08
N GLY A 219 -15.18 18.55 7.33
CA GLY A 219 -15.28 17.26 6.64
C GLY A 219 -14.64 17.27 5.24
N VAL A 220 -13.81 18.27 4.92
CA VAL A 220 -13.07 18.34 3.66
C VAL A 220 -11.75 17.55 3.82
N PRO A 221 -11.41 16.62 2.92
CA PRO A 221 -10.15 15.89 2.99
C PRO A 221 -8.95 16.84 2.86
N TYR A 222 -7.96 16.68 3.73
CA TYR A 222 -6.71 17.43 3.60
C TYR A 222 -5.95 17.01 2.33
N GLY A 223 -5.24 17.94 1.69
CA GLY A 223 -4.44 17.64 0.49
C GLY A 223 -3.36 16.57 0.73
N PHE A 224 -2.84 16.46 1.95
CA PHE A 224 -1.86 15.43 2.31
C PHE A 224 -2.48 14.05 2.54
N THR A 225 -3.79 13.91 2.80
CA THR A 225 -4.36 12.61 3.18
C THR A 225 -4.10 11.59 2.08
N ALA A 226 -3.49 10.46 2.44
CA ALA A 226 -3.24 9.41 1.47
C ALA A 226 -4.56 8.91 0.86
N ARG A 227 -4.49 8.55 -0.43
CA ARG A 227 -5.66 8.19 -1.22
C ARG A 227 -5.48 6.81 -1.82
N GLY A 228 -6.56 6.06 -1.92
CA GLY A 228 -6.63 4.87 -2.75
C GLY A 228 -7.17 5.21 -4.14
N PRO A 229 -7.85 4.25 -4.80
CA PRO A 229 -7.80 2.82 -4.46
C PRO A 229 -6.36 2.31 -4.53
N LEU A 230 -6.10 1.16 -3.93
CA LEU A 230 -4.81 0.49 -4.00
C LEU A 230 -4.45 0.11 -5.45
N ARG A 231 -3.19 -0.27 -5.69
CA ARG A 231 -2.72 -0.70 -7.02
C ARG A 231 -3.62 -1.72 -7.69
N ASN A 232 -4.30 -2.61 -6.97
CA ASN A 232 -5.21 -3.63 -7.51
C ASN A 232 -6.70 -3.21 -7.56
N GLY A 233 -7.01 -1.95 -7.26
CA GLY A 233 -8.38 -1.44 -7.19
C GLY A 233 -9.07 -1.58 -5.83
N THR A 234 -8.44 -2.20 -4.82
CA THR A 234 -9.03 -2.32 -3.47
C THR A 234 -9.31 -0.93 -2.87
N ALA A 235 -10.54 -0.74 -2.39
CA ALA A 235 -10.97 0.50 -1.74
C ALA A 235 -10.21 0.78 -0.43
N LYS A 236 -9.52 1.93 -0.37
CA LYS A 236 -8.88 2.52 0.82
C LYS A 236 -8.88 4.07 0.70
N PRO A 237 -8.82 4.83 1.81
CA PRO A 237 -8.89 4.38 3.20
C PRO A 237 -10.26 3.75 3.53
N ASP A 238 -10.41 3.12 4.70
CA ASP A 238 -11.68 2.51 5.09
C ASP A 238 -12.68 3.56 5.60
N ILE A 239 -12.18 4.57 6.32
CA ILE A 239 -12.96 5.60 7.01
C ILE A 239 -12.12 6.88 7.16
N ALA A 240 -12.76 8.02 7.36
CA ALA A 240 -12.10 9.28 7.69
C ALA A 240 -12.41 9.75 9.12
N ALA A 241 -11.48 10.49 9.71
CA ALA A 241 -11.68 11.21 10.97
C ALA A 241 -10.98 12.57 10.93
N TYR A 242 -11.26 13.42 11.92
CA TYR A 242 -10.60 14.72 12.03
C TYR A 242 -9.08 14.56 12.19
N GLY A 243 -8.33 15.13 11.25
CA GLY A 243 -6.90 14.92 11.08
C GLY A 243 -6.00 15.88 11.85
N PHE A 244 -6.46 16.43 12.99
CA PHE A 244 -5.71 17.43 13.72
C PHE A 244 -5.67 17.21 15.23
N TYR A 245 -4.64 17.75 15.87
CA TYR A 245 -4.53 17.89 17.32
C TYR A 245 -4.30 19.35 17.68
N SER A 246 -5.02 19.85 18.68
CA SER A 246 -4.85 21.22 19.18
C SER A 246 -4.38 21.17 20.63
N GLY A 247 -3.19 21.69 20.89
CA GLY A 247 -2.60 21.77 22.23
C GLY A 247 -1.97 23.14 22.51
N SER A 248 -1.31 23.28 23.66
CA SER A 248 -0.60 24.52 24.04
C SER A 248 0.47 24.92 23.04
N GLU A 249 1.11 23.95 22.39
CA GLU A 249 2.21 24.14 21.45
C GLU A 249 1.75 24.48 20.02
N GLY A 250 0.44 24.48 19.76
CA GLY A 250 -0.15 24.78 18.45
C GLY A 250 -1.07 23.70 17.92
N VAL A 251 -1.27 23.73 16.60
CA VAL A 251 -2.13 22.79 15.87
C VAL A 251 -1.27 21.93 14.96
N PHE A 252 -1.40 20.61 15.09
CA PHE A 252 -0.68 19.62 14.31
C PHE A 252 -1.68 18.89 13.41
N PHE A 253 -1.26 18.56 12.18
CA PHE A 253 -2.10 17.93 11.16
C PHE A 253 -1.48 16.62 10.66
N GLY A 254 -2.31 15.64 10.35
CA GLY A 254 -1.86 14.35 9.84
C GLY A 254 -2.92 13.25 9.99
N THR A 255 -2.84 12.23 9.13
CA THR A 255 -3.61 10.99 9.33
C THR A 255 -3.26 10.29 10.64
N SER A 256 -2.05 10.53 11.16
CA SER A 256 -1.60 10.16 12.51
C SER A 256 -2.46 10.71 13.64
N PHE A 257 -3.18 11.82 13.45
CA PHE A 257 -4.14 12.35 14.42
C PHE A 257 -5.59 11.91 14.11
N ALA A 258 -5.89 11.45 12.90
CA ALA A 258 -7.18 10.87 12.57
C ALA A 258 -7.31 9.44 13.15
N ALA A 259 -6.27 8.61 12.98
CA ALA A 259 -6.22 7.23 13.48
C ALA A 259 -6.61 7.07 14.97
N PRO A 260 -6.06 7.84 15.94
CA PRO A 260 -6.40 7.69 17.35
C PRO A 260 -7.88 7.94 17.69
N ARG A 261 -8.61 8.67 16.85
CA ARG A 261 -10.06 8.89 17.03
C ARG A 261 -10.87 7.65 16.70
N VAL A 262 -10.49 6.98 15.62
CA VAL A 262 -11.05 5.67 15.26
C VAL A 262 -10.64 4.61 16.29
N THR A 263 -9.43 4.69 16.83
CA THR A 263 -8.98 3.88 17.98
C THR A 263 -9.88 4.10 19.19
N ALA A 264 -10.19 5.34 19.56
CA ALA A 264 -11.11 5.65 20.64
C ALA A 264 -12.52 5.10 20.38
N ALA A 265 -13.05 5.24 19.15
CA ALA A 265 -14.33 4.64 18.80
C ALA A 265 -14.33 3.10 18.89
N ALA A 266 -13.24 2.44 18.51
CA ALA A 266 -13.08 1.00 18.69
C ALA A 266 -13.11 0.62 20.19
N VAL A 267 -12.42 1.39 21.05
CA VAL A 267 -12.48 1.23 22.51
C VAL A 267 -13.93 1.33 23.01
N GLN A 268 -14.68 2.35 22.58
CA GLN A 268 -16.07 2.52 23.01
C GLN A 268 -16.97 1.34 22.60
N LEU A 269 -16.78 0.76 21.41
CA LEU A 269 -17.54 -0.41 20.97
C LEU A 269 -17.18 -1.67 21.77
N ILE A 270 -15.90 -1.85 22.09
CA ILE A 270 -15.43 -2.96 22.92
C ILE A 270 -15.99 -2.83 24.34
N SER A 271 -15.86 -1.65 24.96
CA SER A 271 -16.41 -1.38 26.30
C SER A 271 -17.92 -1.64 26.34
N LEU A 272 -18.68 -1.18 25.34
CA LEU A 272 -20.11 -1.46 25.22
C LEU A 272 -20.40 -2.97 25.23
N CYS A 273 -19.62 -3.75 24.48
CA CYS A 273 -19.77 -5.20 24.45
C CYS A 273 -19.44 -5.81 25.81
N GLU A 274 -18.34 -5.42 26.45
CA GLU A 274 -17.93 -5.94 27.76
C GLU A 274 -18.94 -5.63 28.86
N GLU A 275 -19.46 -4.40 28.92
CA GLU A 275 -20.48 -3.96 29.89
C GLU A 275 -21.78 -4.76 29.79
N ASN A 276 -22.15 -5.17 28.57
CA ASN A 276 -23.35 -5.96 28.32
C ASN A 276 -23.10 -7.47 28.28
N GLY A 277 -21.87 -7.93 28.51
CA GLY A 277 -21.49 -9.35 28.43
C GLY A 277 -21.58 -9.92 27.01
N TRP A 278 -21.47 -9.09 25.99
CA TRP A 278 -21.43 -9.48 24.58
C TRP A 278 -20.02 -9.83 24.14
N LYS A 279 -19.93 -10.73 23.16
CA LYS A 279 -18.68 -11.00 22.46
C LYS A 279 -18.42 -9.94 21.40
N TRP A 280 -17.16 -9.76 21.05
CA TRP A 280 -16.73 -8.90 19.96
C TRP A 280 -15.58 -9.55 19.19
N THR A 281 -15.32 -9.07 17.98
CA THR A 281 -14.19 -9.49 17.14
C THR A 281 -13.67 -8.28 16.36
N PRO A 282 -12.40 -8.30 15.90
CA PRO A 282 -11.87 -7.23 15.06
C PRO A 282 -12.70 -6.94 13.80
N GLY A 283 -13.19 -7.98 13.12
CA GLY A 283 -14.06 -7.82 11.95
C GLY A 283 -15.40 -7.17 12.29
N MET A 284 -16.00 -7.50 13.45
CA MET A 284 -17.23 -6.86 13.93
C MET A 284 -17.02 -5.36 14.16
N VAL A 285 -15.96 -4.99 14.89
CA VAL A 285 -15.62 -3.60 15.19
C VAL A 285 -15.38 -2.81 13.91
N LYS A 286 -14.57 -3.34 12.98
CA LYS A 286 -14.30 -2.70 11.69
C LYS A 286 -15.58 -2.50 10.88
N ALA A 287 -16.38 -3.53 10.71
CA ALA A 287 -17.63 -3.44 9.94
C ALA A 287 -18.65 -2.49 10.58
N ALA A 288 -18.74 -2.43 11.91
CA ALA A 288 -19.62 -1.50 12.62
C ALA A 288 -19.22 -0.03 12.41
N LEU A 289 -17.92 0.27 12.49
CA LEU A 289 -17.41 1.62 12.27
C LEU A 289 -17.63 2.08 10.83
N MET A 290 -17.34 1.23 9.84
CA MET A 290 -17.49 1.56 8.42
C MET A 290 -18.95 1.71 7.98
N SER A 291 -19.87 0.94 8.56
CA SER A 291 -21.30 0.99 8.23
C SER A 291 -22.07 2.15 8.89
N SER A 292 -21.44 2.87 9.83
CA SER A 292 -22.12 3.84 10.69
C SER A 292 -21.56 5.26 10.58
N VAL A 293 -21.01 5.62 9.43
CA VAL A 293 -20.37 6.91 9.17
C VAL A 293 -21.37 8.03 8.85
N ASN A 294 -20.94 9.28 9.06
CA ASN A 294 -21.57 10.43 8.43
C ASN A 294 -21.02 10.54 7.00
N HIS A 295 -21.88 10.43 6.00
CA HIS A 295 -21.47 10.51 4.60
C HIS A 295 -20.89 11.89 4.26
N LEU A 296 -19.77 11.87 3.55
CA LEU A 296 -19.11 13.05 3.00
C LEU A 296 -19.34 13.10 1.48
N SER A 297 -19.30 14.29 0.90
CA SER A 297 -19.38 14.49 -0.55
C SER A 297 -18.07 14.16 -1.28
N ALA A 298 -16.96 14.09 -0.54
CA ALA A 298 -15.65 13.77 -1.08
C ALA A 298 -15.59 12.33 -1.65
N PRO A 299 -14.74 12.06 -2.65
CA PRO A 299 -14.62 10.73 -3.23
C PRO A 299 -14.20 9.67 -2.21
N ALA A 300 -14.76 8.46 -2.33
CA ALA A 300 -14.52 7.37 -1.38
C ALA A 300 -13.05 6.92 -1.34
N TYR A 301 -12.28 7.13 -2.41
CA TYR A 301 -10.83 6.87 -2.40
C TYR A 301 -10.02 7.90 -1.57
N ALA A 302 -10.64 8.97 -1.07
CA ALA A 302 -10.01 9.94 -0.17
C ALA A 302 -10.53 9.84 1.27
N VAL A 303 -11.81 9.47 1.46
CA VAL A 303 -12.48 9.47 2.79
C VAL A 303 -13.06 8.13 3.22
N GLY A 304 -12.88 7.07 2.41
CA GLY A 304 -13.50 5.77 2.66
C GLY A 304 -15.03 5.86 2.61
N GLU A 305 -15.70 5.22 3.55
CA GLU A 305 -17.17 5.26 3.63
C GLU A 305 -17.71 6.62 4.12
N GLY A 306 -16.89 7.42 4.81
CA GLY A 306 -17.27 8.73 5.34
C GLY A 306 -16.58 9.08 6.65
N LEU A 307 -17.10 10.11 7.33
CA LEU A 307 -16.60 10.60 8.61
C LEU A 307 -17.08 9.72 9.76
N LEU A 308 -16.15 9.35 10.65
CA LEU A 308 -16.41 8.61 11.88
C LEU A 308 -17.61 9.16 12.67
N ASN A 309 -18.53 8.26 13.04
CA ASN A 309 -19.61 8.53 13.97
C ASN A 309 -19.75 7.35 14.96
N ALA A 310 -19.08 7.49 16.12
CA ALA A 310 -19.02 6.44 17.13
C ALA A 310 -20.37 6.15 17.78
N ASP A 311 -21.24 7.15 17.92
CA ASP A 311 -22.57 6.99 18.53
C ASP A 311 -23.50 6.17 17.63
N ALA A 312 -23.51 6.46 16.32
CA ALA A 312 -24.22 5.65 15.34
C ALA A 312 -23.72 4.19 15.33
N ALA A 313 -22.40 3.99 15.45
CA ALA A 313 -21.83 2.64 15.53
C ALA A 313 -22.30 1.88 16.78
N LYS A 314 -22.32 2.54 17.96
CA LYS A 314 -22.85 1.95 19.20
C LYS A 314 -24.34 1.61 19.10
N GLU A 315 -25.14 2.50 18.49
CA GLU A 315 -26.57 2.28 18.27
C GLU A 315 -26.80 1.08 17.33
N TYR A 316 -26.03 1.00 16.24
CA TYR A 316 -26.09 -0.09 15.29
C TYR A 316 -25.74 -1.44 15.93
N VAL A 317 -24.61 -1.52 16.65
CA VAL A 317 -24.20 -2.73 17.39
C VAL A 317 -25.23 -3.13 18.45
N SER A 318 -25.82 -2.16 19.14
CA SER A 318 -26.84 -2.43 20.16
C SER A 318 -28.09 -3.10 19.58
N ARG A 319 -28.49 -2.71 18.35
CA ARG A 319 -29.67 -3.24 17.66
C ARG A 319 -29.40 -4.46 16.79
N ALA A 320 -28.13 -4.75 16.47
CA ALA A 320 -27.78 -5.85 15.60
C ALA A 320 -28.26 -7.21 16.16
N PRO A 321 -28.70 -8.14 15.28
CA PRO A 321 -28.93 -9.53 15.67
C PRO A 321 -27.67 -10.12 16.31
N ARG A 322 -27.84 -11.07 17.24
CA ARG A 322 -26.73 -11.70 17.95
C ARG A 322 -26.77 -13.22 17.79
N ARG A 323 -25.58 -13.81 17.69
CA ARG A 323 -25.37 -15.27 17.76
C ARG A 323 -24.36 -15.57 18.86
N ASP A 324 -24.77 -16.32 19.88
CA ASP A 324 -23.94 -16.65 21.05
C ASP A 324 -23.30 -15.43 21.72
N GLY A 325 -24.05 -14.33 21.79
CA GLY A 325 -23.62 -13.05 22.36
C GLY A 325 -22.78 -12.17 21.43
N LEU A 326 -22.44 -12.60 20.21
CA LEU A 326 -21.71 -11.79 19.21
C LEU A 326 -22.70 -11.02 18.31
N PRO A 327 -22.66 -9.68 18.26
CA PRO A 327 -23.39 -8.88 17.28
C PRO A 327 -22.98 -9.23 15.85
N LEU A 328 -23.96 -9.50 14.97
CA LEU A 328 -23.76 -9.89 13.57
C LEU A 328 -23.84 -8.65 12.67
N VAL A 329 -22.67 -8.11 12.35
CA VAL A 329 -22.44 -6.90 11.59
C VAL A 329 -21.53 -7.23 10.41
N ALA A 330 -21.87 -6.70 9.24
CA ALA A 330 -21.06 -6.84 8.05
C ALA A 330 -21.07 -5.57 7.22
N TRP A 331 -20.03 -5.38 6.41
CA TRP A 331 -19.92 -4.29 5.46
C TRP A 331 -19.08 -4.72 4.26
N VAL A 332 -19.37 -4.20 3.06
CA VAL A 332 -18.64 -4.50 1.83
C VAL A 332 -18.14 -3.21 1.18
N THR A 333 -16.89 -3.22 0.74
CA THR A 333 -16.28 -2.09 0.01
C THR A 333 -15.73 -2.54 -1.35
N PRO A 334 -15.72 -1.65 -2.37
CA PRO A 334 -16.41 -0.36 -2.38
C PRO A 334 -17.94 -0.55 -2.35
N SER A 335 -18.65 0.32 -1.63
CA SER A 335 -20.12 0.31 -1.59
C SER A 335 -20.73 0.85 -2.88
N LYS A 336 -19.98 1.68 -3.62
CA LYS A 336 -20.36 2.26 -4.91
C LYS A 336 -19.20 2.22 -5.90
N GLY A 337 -19.51 2.08 -7.19
CA GLY A 337 -18.52 2.22 -8.26
C GLY A 337 -19.15 2.44 -9.64
N PRO A 338 -18.35 2.42 -10.72
CA PRO A 338 -16.88 2.45 -10.70
C PRO A 338 -16.33 3.74 -10.07
N TRP A 339 -15.01 3.87 -9.93
CA TRP A 339 -14.44 5.13 -9.49
C TRP A 339 -14.76 6.24 -10.50
N ASP A 340 -14.87 7.50 -10.04
CA ASP A 340 -15.31 8.62 -10.89
C ASP A 340 -14.38 8.94 -12.06
N PHE A 341 -13.10 8.57 -11.96
CA PHE A 341 -12.12 8.68 -13.03
C PHE A 341 -12.11 7.48 -13.98
N GLU A 342 -12.81 6.38 -13.66
CA GLU A 342 -12.89 5.21 -14.53
C GLU A 342 -13.91 5.38 -15.65
N GLN A 343 -13.53 4.97 -16.86
CA GLN A 343 -14.42 4.83 -17.99
C GLN A 343 -14.33 3.39 -18.51
N TRP A 344 -15.48 2.73 -18.65
CA TRP A 344 -15.56 1.34 -19.10
C TRP A 344 -16.01 1.28 -20.56
N PHE A 345 -15.60 0.20 -21.24
CA PHE A 345 -15.83 0.01 -22.67
C PHE A 345 -16.47 -1.34 -22.95
N VAL A 346 -17.29 -1.42 -24.00
CA VAL A 346 -17.82 -2.69 -24.47
C VAL A 346 -16.69 -3.57 -25.01
N ASN A 347 -16.85 -4.88 -24.85
CA ASN A 347 -15.89 -5.91 -25.23
C ASN A 347 -14.53 -5.87 -24.49
N VAL A 348 -14.36 -4.97 -23.51
CA VAL A 348 -13.21 -4.86 -22.60
C VAL A 348 -13.62 -5.40 -21.23
N THR A 349 -12.69 -6.06 -20.52
CA THR A 349 -12.98 -6.63 -19.20
C THR A 349 -12.55 -5.68 -18.09
N SER A 350 -13.51 -5.15 -17.33
CA SER A 350 -13.25 -4.41 -16.10
C SER A 350 -13.21 -5.35 -14.90
N LYS A 351 -12.14 -5.26 -14.10
CA LYS A 351 -11.95 -6.04 -12.87
C LYS A 351 -12.23 -5.15 -11.66
N VAL A 352 -13.13 -5.56 -10.79
CA VAL A 352 -13.45 -4.82 -9.57
C VAL A 352 -13.14 -5.66 -8.34
N GLU A 353 -12.32 -5.13 -7.44
CA GLU A 353 -11.92 -5.80 -6.22
C GLU A 353 -12.86 -5.40 -5.05
N LEU A 354 -13.57 -6.37 -4.47
CA LEU A 354 -14.46 -6.15 -3.32
C LEU A 354 -13.89 -6.80 -2.08
N THR A 355 -14.01 -6.12 -0.94
CA THR A 355 -13.65 -6.66 0.38
C THR A 355 -14.87 -6.68 1.29
N LEU A 356 -15.19 -7.85 1.83
CA LEU A 356 -16.27 -8.07 2.78
C LEU A 356 -15.68 -8.21 4.20
N PHE A 357 -16.18 -7.42 5.15
CA PHE A 357 -15.87 -7.49 6.57
C PHE A 357 -17.06 -8.01 7.36
N THR A 358 -16.84 -8.89 8.34
CA THR A 358 -17.91 -9.59 9.07
C THR A 358 -17.54 -9.85 10.53
N SER A 359 -18.54 -10.07 11.38
CA SER A 359 -18.27 -10.42 12.79
C SER A 359 -17.60 -11.78 13.01
N SER A 360 -17.85 -12.78 12.15
CA SER A 360 -17.44 -14.16 12.42
C SER A 360 -17.11 -14.93 11.16
N ASN A 361 -16.68 -16.19 11.37
CA ASN A 361 -16.47 -17.16 10.32
C ASN A 361 -17.80 -17.69 9.79
N ASP A 362 -18.17 -17.30 8.56
CA ASP A 362 -19.43 -17.64 7.93
C ASP A 362 -19.28 -17.90 6.44
N THR A 363 -20.27 -18.60 5.88
CA THR A 363 -20.40 -18.79 4.43
C THR A 363 -21.41 -17.80 3.88
N TRP A 364 -20.96 -16.98 2.95
CA TRP A 364 -21.73 -15.91 2.33
C TRP A 364 -22.15 -16.29 0.92
N GLN A 365 -23.41 -16.04 0.59
CA GLN A 365 -23.94 -16.16 -0.77
C GLN A 365 -23.79 -14.81 -1.47
N VAL A 366 -23.29 -14.84 -2.70
CA VAL A 366 -23.17 -13.67 -3.57
C VAL A 366 -24.22 -13.79 -4.67
N SER A 367 -25.04 -12.75 -4.82
CA SER A 367 -26.08 -12.68 -5.84
C SER A 367 -25.93 -11.40 -6.65
N LEU A 368 -26.06 -11.52 -7.97
CA LEU A 368 -25.96 -10.42 -8.92
C LEU A 368 -27.36 -10.04 -9.40
N SER A 369 -27.64 -8.75 -9.52
CA SER A 369 -28.88 -8.25 -10.11
C SER A 369 -28.68 -6.89 -10.80
N GLY A 370 -29.69 -6.41 -11.52
CA GLY A 370 -29.58 -5.25 -12.42
C GLY A 370 -29.38 -5.65 -13.88
N ASN A 371 -29.48 -4.69 -14.79
CA ASN A 371 -29.39 -4.94 -16.25
C ASN A 371 -27.97 -5.37 -16.69
N ALA A 372 -26.93 -5.07 -15.92
CA ALA A 372 -25.56 -5.50 -16.21
C ALA A 372 -25.20 -6.88 -15.62
N ALA A 373 -26.06 -7.51 -14.81
CA ALA A 373 -25.70 -8.71 -14.05
C ALA A 373 -25.30 -9.92 -14.92
N HIS A 374 -25.91 -10.06 -16.10
CA HIS A 374 -25.66 -11.18 -17.01
C HIS A 374 -24.29 -11.10 -17.72
N TRP A 375 -23.65 -9.93 -17.71
CA TRP A 375 -22.29 -9.70 -18.21
C TRP A 375 -21.22 -9.78 -17.12
N THR A 376 -21.62 -10.13 -15.89
CA THR A 376 -20.73 -10.10 -14.72
C THR A 376 -20.46 -11.50 -14.19
N GLY A 377 -19.18 -11.85 -14.10
CA GLY A 377 -18.71 -13.03 -13.38
C GLY A 377 -18.36 -12.69 -11.93
N ALA A 378 -18.82 -13.53 -11.00
CA ALA A 378 -18.51 -13.46 -9.57
C ALA A 378 -18.52 -14.88 -8.96
N PRO A 379 -17.78 -15.13 -7.86
CA PRO A 379 -17.98 -16.35 -7.08
C PRO A 379 -19.39 -16.35 -6.50
N SER A 380 -20.09 -17.50 -6.51
CA SER A 380 -21.43 -17.61 -5.93
C SER A 380 -21.41 -17.75 -4.40
N VAL A 381 -20.30 -18.24 -3.85
CA VAL A 381 -20.13 -18.52 -2.42
C VAL A 381 -18.75 -18.04 -1.96
N LEU A 382 -18.70 -17.40 -0.79
CA LEU A 382 -17.48 -16.96 -0.13
C LEU A 382 -17.41 -17.53 1.29
N LYS A 383 -16.26 -18.08 1.67
CA LYS A 383 -15.97 -18.42 3.07
C LYS A 383 -15.20 -17.25 3.67
N VAL A 384 -15.76 -16.62 4.69
CA VAL A 384 -15.23 -15.37 5.24
C VAL A 384 -14.98 -15.56 6.71
N ASN A 385 -13.72 -15.45 7.13
CA ASN A 385 -13.35 -15.37 8.53
C ASN A 385 -13.01 -13.92 8.86
N GLN A 386 -14.03 -13.16 9.23
CA GLN A 386 -14.00 -11.72 9.55
C GLN A 386 -13.62 -10.77 8.40
N THR A 387 -12.80 -11.19 7.45
CA THR A 387 -12.51 -10.43 6.22
C THR A 387 -12.22 -11.38 5.05
N ALA A 388 -12.65 -11.01 3.85
CA ALA A 388 -12.29 -11.69 2.60
C ALA A 388 -12.38 -10.73 1.42
N THR A 389 -11.47 -10.89 0.47
CA THR A 389 -11.47 -10.14 -0.79
C THR A 389 -11.83 -11.07 -1.96
N PHE A 390 -12.60 -10.57 -2.92
CA PHE A 390 -12.96 -11.28 -4.13
C PHE A 390 -13.13 -10.31 -5.31
N GLN A 391 -12.97 -10.82 -6.52
CA GLN A 391 -13.00 -10.01 -7.73
C GLN A 391 -14.27 -10.26 -8.55
N LEU A 392 -14.85 -9.18 -9.08
CA LEU A 392 -15.84 -9.22 -10.15
C LEU A 392 -15.14 -9.03 -11.50
N ARG A 393 -15.63 -9.72 -12.52
CA ARG A 393 -15.24 -9.50 -13.91
C ARG A 393 -16.46 -9.03 -14.68
N VAL A 394 -16.48 -7.77 -15.07
CA VAL A 394 -17.57 -7.18 -15.85
C VAL A 394 -17.09 -7.05 -17.30
N ARG A 395 -17.79 -7.68 -18.23
CA ARG A 395 -17.51 -7.55 -19.66
C ARG A 395 -18.81 -7.35 -20.43
N VAL A 396 -19.16 -6.10 -20.67
CA VAL A 396 -20.34 -5.73 -21.46
C VAL A 396 -20.09 -6.12 -22.90
N ILE A 397 -20.91 -7.01 -23.47
CA ILE A 397 -20.77 -7.47 -24.86
C ILE A 397 -21.86 -6.79 -25.68
N ASP A 398 -21.46 -5.81 -26.50
CA ASP A 398 -22.34 -5.10 -27.42
C ASP A 398 -21.54 -4.60 -28.64
N SER A 399 -22.26 -4.22 -29.70
CA SER A 399 -21.74 -3.56 -30.90
C SER A 399 -21.76 -2.03 -30.82
N GLY A 400 -22.57 -1.45 -29.92
CA GLY A 400 -22.69 -0.02 -29.68
C GLY A 400 -22.49 0.35 -28.21
N SER A 401 -22.45 1.64 -27.91
CA SER A 401 -22.41 2.11 -26.52
C SER A 401 -23.70 1.71 -25.79
N VAL A 402 -23.56 1.34 -24.51
CA VAL A 402 -24.69 0.95 -23.66
C VAL A 402 -24.71 1.84 -22.41
N ASP A 403 -25.79 2.61 -22.26
CA ASP A 403 -25.97 3.54 -21.17
C ASP A 403 -26.82 3.01 -20.02
N ASN A 404 -26.74 3.68 -18.87
CA ASN A 404 -27.58 3.42 -17.70
C ASN A 404 -27.49 1.97 -17.20
N LEU A 405 -26.28 1.41 -17.24
CA LEU A 405 -26.01 0.09 -16.68
C LEU A 405 -25.98 0.17 -15.16
N ARG A 406 -26.63 -0.81 -14.54
CA ARG A 406 -26.72 -0.98 -13.10
C ARG A 406 -26.39 -2.41 -12.75
N LEU A 407 -25.44 -2.56 -11.84
CA LEU A 407 -25.06 -3.83 -11.24
C LEU A 407 -25.20 -3.72 -9.72
N TYR A 408 -25.95 -4.64 -9.13
CA TYR A 408 -26.05 -4.80 -7.69
C TYR A 408 -25.43 -6.14 -7.30
N VAL A 409 -24.47 -6.08 -6.38
CA VAL A 409 -23.79 -7.26 -5.82
C VAL A 409 -24.26 -7.39 -4.39
N ARG A 410 -25.18 -8.31 -4.14
CA ARG A 410 -25.76 -8.53 -2.81
C ARG A 410 -25.11 -9.72 -2.15
N LEU A 411 -24.60 -9.51 -0.93
CA LEU A 411 -24.02 -10.54 -0.09
C LEU A 411 -24.96 -10.86 1.08
N SER A 412 -25.10 -12.15 1.41
CA SER A 412 -25.97 -12.60 2.49
C SER A 412 -25.40 -13.79 3.24
N ALA A 413 -25.62 -13.81 4.56
CA ALA A 413 -25.33 -14.94 5.43
C ALA A 413 -26.40 -15.05 6.53
N PRO A 414 -26.64 -16.23 7.13
CA PRO A 414 -27.65 -16.41 8.16
C PRO A 414 -27.46 -15.45 9.35
N GLY A 415 -28.52 -14.72 9.71
CA GLY A 415 -28.53 -13.79 10.84
C GLY A 415 -27.94 -12.41 10.57
N TYR A 416 -27.23 -12.22 9.45
CA TYR A 416 -26.72 -10.91 9.04
C TYR A 416 -27.78 -10.13 8.25
N HIS A 417 -27.74 -8.81 8.35
CA HIS A 417 -28.39 -7.94 7.38
C HIS A 417 -27.70 -8.08 6.01
N TYR A 418 -28.47 -7.94 4.93
CA TYR A 418 -27.92 -7.92 3.58
C TYR A 418 -27.02 -6.70 3.40
N VAL A 419 -25.85 -6.92 2.83
CA VAL A 419 -24.96 -5.84 2.38
C VAL A 419 -24.85 -5.89 0.87
N TYR A 420 -24.67 -4.74 0.23
CA TYR A 420 -24.57 -4.69 -1.22
C TYR A 420 -23.61 -3.61 -1.69
N SER A 421 -22.97 -3.89 -2.82
CA SER A 421 -22.28 -2.88 -3.64
C SER A 421 -23.14 -2.54 -4.85
N ARG A 422 -23.17 -1.26 -5.23
CA ARG A 422 -23.91 -0.77 -6.40
C ARG A 422 -22.94 -0.15 -7.40
N PHE A 423 -23.02 -0.58 -8.65
CA PHE A 423 -22.27 0.03 -9.74
C PHE A 423 -23.23 0.64 -10.75
N ASP A 424 -23.09 1.93 -11.02
CA ASP A 424 -23.85 2.65 -12.05
C ASP A 424 -22.86 3.19 -13.08
N PHE A 425 -22.97 2.75 -14.33
CA PHE A 425 -21.98 3.08 -15.37
C PHE A 425 -22.60 3.08 -16.78
N SER A 426 -21.81 3.55 -17.75
CA SER A 426 -22.00 3.33 -19.18
C SER A 426 -20.81 2.54 -19.72
N ALA A 427 -20.99 1.86 -20.84
CA ALA A 427 -19.90 1.19 -21.55
C ALA A 427 -19.84 1.70 -22.99
N ASP A 428 -18.72 2.33 -23.36
CA ASP A 428 -18.53 2.94 -24.68
C ASP A 428 -17.86 2.01 -25.69
N VAL A 429 -18.03 2.30 -26.99
CA VAL A 429 -17.20 1.68 -28.04
C VAL A 429 -15.84 2.36 -28.08
N ALA A 430 -14.79 1.59 -27.81
CA ALA A 430 -13.42 2.10 -27.88
C ALA A 430 -12.99 2.33 -29.34
N VAL A 431 -12.34 3.46 -29.61
CA VAL A 431 -11.73 3.74 -30.93
C VAL A 431 -10.37 3.06 -31.10
N ALA A 432 -9.73 2.70 -29.99
CA ALA A 432 -8.51 1.91 -29.91
C ALA A 432 -8.40 1.30 -28.50
N LYS A 433 -7.51 0.32 -28.33
CA LYS A 433 -7.24 -0.37 -27.08
C LYS A 433 -5.74 -0.37 -26.79
N VAL A 434 -5.35 0.08 -25.61
CA VAL A 434 -3.95 0.12 -25.17
C VAL A 434 -3.72 -0.66 -23.89
N ALA A 435 -2.52 -1.22 -23.75
CA ALA A 435 -2.08 -1.83 -22.52
C ALA A 435 -1.12 -0.91 -21.77
N PHE A 436 -1.33 -0.75 -20.47
CA PHE A 436 -0.30 -0.29 -19.54
C PHE A 436 0.43 -1.52 -19.00
N GLU A 437 1.67 -1.73 -19.43
CA GLU A 437 2.55 -2.76 -18.90
C GLU A 437 3.19 -2.23 -17.62
N ILE A 438 2.81 -2.86 -16.50
CA ILE A 438 3.31 -2.50 -15.17
C ILE A 438 3.88 -3.71 -14.42
N ALA A 439 3.98 -4.88 -15.08
CA ALA A 439 4.44 -6.10 -14.44
C ALA A 439 5.94 -6.06 -14.11
N HIS A 440 6.69 -5.19 -14.80
CA HIS A 440 8.14 -4.98 -14.63
C HIS A 440 8.51 -3.77 -13.75
N THR A 441 7.53 -3.16 -13.07
CA THR A 441 7.77 -2.18 -12.00
C THR A 441 7.29 -2.72 -10.63
N PRO A 442 8.15 -2.69 -9.60
CA PRO A 442 7.76 -3.05 -8.25
C PRO A 442 7.06 -1.91 -7.51
N TRP A 443 7.01 -0.71 -8.08
CA TRP A 443 6.44 0.45 -7.40
C TRP A 443 4.93 0.36 -7.33
N PHE A 444 4.40 0.59 -6.13
CA PHE A 444 2.97 0.47 -5.89
C PHE A 444 2.17 1.59 -6.56
N ALA A 445 2.82 2.74 -6.77
CA ALA A 445 2.25 3.90 -7.44
C ALA A 445 2.06 3.68 -8.95
N ASP A 446 2.76 2.73 -9.57
CA ASP A 446 2.74 2.57 -11.03
C ASP A 446 1.51 1.76 -11.44
N SER A 447 0.42 2.49 -11.63
CA SER A 447 -0.86 2.01 -12.14
C SER A 447 -1.77 3.18 -12.54
N MET A 448 -2.85 2.87 -13.25
CA MET A 448 -3.99 3.76 -13.52
C MET A 448 -4.68 4.24 -12.24
N TYR A 449 -4.45 3.58 -11.09
CA TYR A 449 -4.95 4.02 -9.80
C TYR A 449 -3.95 4.92 -9.05
N GLY A 450 -2.68 4.89 -9.45
CA GLY A 450 -1.58 5.62 -8.83
C GLY A 450 -1.14 6.82 -9.65
N GLN A 451 0.17 6.92 -9.90
CA GLN A 451 0.81 8.08 -10.52
C GLN A 451 0.43 8.32 -11.99
N PHE A 452 -0.25 7.36 -12.64
CA PHE A 452 -0.70 7.45 -14.03
C PHE A 452 -2.22 7.58 -14.16
N ARG A 453 -2.93 7.96 -13.09
CA ARG A 453 -4.38 8.12 -13.07
C ARG A 453 -4.86 9.19 -14.04
N GLU A 454 -4.22 10.35 -14.06
CA GLU A 454 -4.60 11.46 -14.93
C GLU A 454 -4.23 11.15 -16.39
N PHE A 455 -3.14 10.42 -16.62
CA PHE A 455 -2.83 9.90 -17.95
C PHE A 455 -3.89 8.89 -18.41
N TYR A 456 -4.29 7.95 -17.57
CA TYR A 456 -5.40 7.05 -17.85
C TYR A 456 -6.70 7.82 -18.18
N ARG A 457 -7.05 8.85 -17.39
CA ARG A 457 -8.22 9.71 -17.63
C ARG A 457 -8.14 10.46 -18.96
N LEU A 458 -6.95 10.97 -19.30
CA LEU A 458 -6.68 11.67 -20.55
C LEU A 458 -6.88 10.76 -21.77
N ILE A 459 -6.41 9.51 -21.69
CA ILE A 459 -6.48 8.53 -22.78
C ILE A 459 -7.89 7.96 -22.93
N THR A 460 -8.53 7.57 -21.83
CA THR A 460 -9.92 7.07 -21.86
C THR A 460 -10.91 8.15 -22.30
N GLY A 461 -10.70 9.40 -21.89
CA GLY A 461 -11.47 10.55 -22.38
C GLY A 461 -11.31 10.84 -23.88
N ALA A 462 -10.31 10.25 -24.55
CA ALA A 462 -10.17 10.26 -26.01
C ALA A 462 -10.86 9.06 -26.69
N GLY A 463 -11.61 8.24 -25.94
CA GLY A 463 -12.29 7.05 -26.41
C GLY A 463 -11.40 5.80 -26.52
N ILE A 464 -10.22 5.82 -25.91
CA ILE A 464 -9.25 4.71 -25.99
C ILE A 464 -9.37 3.86 -24.73
N ALA A 465 -9.66 2.57 -24.89
CA ALA A 465 -9.72 1.64 -23.77
C ALA A 465 -8.32 1.35 -23.23
N VAL A 466 -8.18 1.24 -21.91
CA VAL A 466 -6.92 0.88 -21.25
C VAL A 466 -7.13 -0.39 -20.43
N GLU A 467 -6.24 -1.37 -20.60
CA GLU A 467 -6.08 -2.48 -19.65
C GLU A 467 -4.66 -2.47 -19.07
N GLU A 468 -4.46 -3.08 -17.90
CA GLU A 468 -3.11 -3.25 -17.35
C GLU A 468 -2.64 -4.70 -17.45
N ILE A 469 -1.40 -4.87 -17.93
CA ILE A 469 -0.64 -6.12 -17.86
C ILE A 469 0.13 -6.10 -16.55
N ARG A 470 -0.19 -7.05 -15.66
CA ARG A 470 0.29 -7.07 -14.27
C ARG A 470 1.16 -8.29 -13.95
N ASP A 471 1.06 -9.32 -14.76
CA ASP A 471 1.86 -10.54 -14.67
C ASP A 471 2.88 -10.57 -15.82
N PRO A 472 4.19 -10.73 -15.55
CA PRO A 472 5.18 -10.87 -16.61
C PRO A 472 4.91 -12.05 -17.56
N GLU A 473 4.20 -13.09 -17.10
CA GLU A 473 3.81 -14.24 -17.93
C GLU A 473 2.76 -13.89 -18.99
N GLU A 474 2.06 -12.75 -18.85
CA GLU A 474 1.10 -12.26 -19.85
C GLU A 474 1.79 -11.60 -21.07
N LEU A 475 3.11 -11.33 -21.04
CA LEU A 475 3.84 -10.77 -22.18
C LEU A 475 4.12 -11.83 -23.27
N THR A 476 3.05 -12.28 -23.90
CA THR A 476 3.05 -13.20 -25.04
C THR A 476 2.58 -12.49 -26.30
N LEU A 477 3.00 -12.95 -27.48
CA LEU A 477 2.56 -12.35 -28.75
C LEU A 477 1.04 -12.39 -28.92
N GLU A 478 0.39 -13.47 -28.47
CA GLU A 478 -1.08 -13.61 -28.51
C GLU A 478 -1.75 -12.51 -27.68
N ARG A 479 -1.30 -12.30 -26.45
CA ARG A 479 -1.85 -11.28 -25.56
C ARG A 479 -1.57 -9.86 -26.06
N LEU A 480 -0.35 -9.59 -26.54
CA LEU A 480 0.03 -8.28 -27.09
C LEU A 480 -0.81 -7.94 -28.33
N GLY A 481 -1.13 -8.95 -29.16
CA GLY A 481 -1.97 -8.78 -30.35
C GLY A 481 -3.42 -8.37 -30.09
N GLU A 482 -3.87 -8.33 -28.83
CA GLU A 482 -5.17 -7.77 -28.47
C GLU A 482 -5.18 -6.23 -28.38
N PHE A 483 -4.02 -5.58 -28.45
CA PHE A 483 -3.85 -4.15 -28.24
C PHE A 483 -3.33 -3.46 -29.50
N ASP A 484 -3.74 -2.21 -29.70
CA ASP A 484 -3.19 -1.33 -30.73
C ASP A 484 -1.84 -0.74 -30.28
N ALA A 485 -1.66 -0.53 -28.98
CA ALA A 485 -0.40 -0.09 -28.39
C ALA A 485 -0.15 -0.65 -26.98
N VAL A 486 1.13 -0.82 -26.64
CA VAL A 486 1.58 -1.26 -25.31
C VAL A 486 2.55 -0.23 -24.74
N ILE A 487 2.25 0.28 -23.55
CA ILE A 487 2.99 1.36 -22.89
C ILE A 487 3.68 0.77 -21.66
N LEU A 488 5.00 0.72 -21.68
CA LEU A 488 5.87 0.18 -20.63
C LEU A 488 6.18 1.33 -19.67
N LEU A 489 5.57 1.28 -18.49
CA LEU A 489 5.64 2.34 -17.49
C LEU A 489 6.68 1.99 -16.42
N ASP A 490 7.74 2.80 -16.35
CA ASP A 490 8.89 2.64 -15.46
C ASP A 490 9.47 1.19 -15.42
N PRO A 491 9.71 0.57 -16.59
CA PRO A 491 10.16 -0.82 -16.66
C PRO A 491 11.54 -0.98 -16.00
N CYS A 492 11.76 -2.11 -15.33
CA CYS A 492 13.00 -2.42 -14.61
C CYS A 492 13.28 -1.45 -13.44
N ALA A 493 12.25 -0.79 -12.90
CA ALA A 493 12.37 0.04 -11.70
C ALA A 493 12.92 -0.73 -10.49
N ARG A 494 13.76 -0.05 -9.73
CA ARG A 494 14.46 -0.55 -8.56
C ARG A 494 13.60 -0.38 -7.32
N ALA A 495 13.35 -1.47 -6.61
CA ALA A 495 12.80 -1.48 -5.26
C ALA A 495 13.92 -1.66 -4.25
N ALA A 496 13.93 -0.80 -3.22
CA ALA A 496 14.85 -0.91 -2.11
C ALA A 496 14.23 -1.73 -0.98
N HIS A 497 14.92 -2.79 -0.55
CA HIS A 497 14.56 -3.59 0.62
C HIS A 497 15.47 -3.29 1.80
N LEU A 498 14.86 -3.11 2.96
CA LEU A 498 15.55 -3.00 4.24
C LEU A 498 15.86 -4.41 4.76
N VAL A 499 17.15 -4.73 4.90
CA VAL A 499 17.62 -5.97 5.55
C VAL A 499 18.49 -5.57 6.74
N ASN A 500 18.13 -6.01 7.94
CA ASN A 500 18.87 -5.73 9.18
C ASN A 500 19.15 -4.23 9.44
N GLY A 501 18.20 -3.34 9.10
CA GLY A 501 18.36 -1.90 9.33
C GLY A 501 19.33 -1.21 8.36
N SER A 502 19.66 -1.84 7.23
CA SER A 502 20.44 -1.24 6.14
C SER A 502 19.77 -1.50 4.79
N TYR A 503 19.81 -0.50 3.89
CA TYR A 503 19.41 -0.66 2.49
C TYR A 503 20.43 -1.55 1.79
N VAL A 504 20.17 -2.86 1.70
CA VAL A 504 21.18 -3.81 1.18
C VAL A 504 20.69 -4.59 -0.03
N ARG A 505 19.38 -4.61 -0.33
CA ARG A 505 18.90 -5.30 -1.53
C ARG A 505 18.08 -4.39 -2.41
N VAL A 506 18.66 -3.97 -3.53
CA VAL A 506 17.90 -3.44 -4.65
C VAL A 506 17.41 -4.64 -5.46
N SER A 507 16.10 -4.83 -5.56
CA SER A 507 15.50 -5.79 -6.48
C SER A 507 14.82 -5.03 -7.62
N PHE A 508 14.89 -5.56 -8.82
CA PHE A 508 14.13 -5.09 -9.97
C PHE A 508 13.61 -6.32 -10.72
N ARG A 509 12.73 -6.10 -11.70
CA ARG A 509 12.21 -7.17 -12.56
C ARG A 509 12.71 -6.96 -13.98
N SER A 510 13.57 -7.85 -14.44
CA SER A 510 14.05 -7.90 -15.82
C SER A 510 13.03 -8.55 -16.74
N TYR A 511 13.10 -8.22 -18.03
CA TYR A 511 12.34 -8.94 -19.05
C TYR A 511 13.00 -10.29 -19.34
N SER A 512 12.19 -11.35 -19.42
CA SER A 512 12.68 -12.63 -19.94
C SER A 512 12.95 -12.52 -21.45
N GLN A 513 13.82 -13.39 -21.98
CA GLN A 513 14.07 -13.43 -23.43
C GLN A 513 12.78 -13.65 -24.23
N ALA A 514 11.87 -14.51 -23.73
CA ALA A 514 10.59 -14.75 -24.38
C ALA A 514 9.70 -13.49 -24.44
N ALA A 515 9.71 -12.67 -23.38
CA ALA A 515 8.99 -11.40 -23.36
C ALA A 515 9.62 -10.37 -24.32
N ILE A 516 10.95 -10.29 -24.38
CA ILE A 516 11.68 -9.45 -25.34
C ILE A 516 11.30 -9.88 -26.77
N ASP A 517 11.39 -11.17 -27.08
CA ASP A 517 11.06 -11.71 -28.40
C ASP A 517 9.60 -11.41 -28.79
N ALA A 518 8.67 -11.51 -27.84
CA ALA A 518 7.26 -11.18 -28.05
C ALA A 518 7.04 -9.69 -28.37
N LEU A 519 7.65 -8.78 -27.60
CA LEU A 519 7.56 -7.33 -27.84
C LEU A 519 8.19 -6.92 -29.17
N VAL A 520 9.37 -7.46 -29.50
CA VAL A 520 10.05 -7.18 -30.77
C VAL A 520 9.24 -7.73 -31.95
N THR A 521 8.67 -8.93 -31.83
CA THR A 521 7.81 -9.52 -32.86
C THR A 521 6.52 -8.73 -33.04
N TYR A 522 5.88 -8.32 -31.94
CA TYR A 522 4.69 -7.49 -31.94
C TYR A 522 4.93 -6.17 -32.70
N TRP A 523 6.01 -5.44 -32.38
CA TRP A 523 6.36 -4.18 -33.05
C TRP A 523 6.69 -4.36 -34.54
N SER A 524 7.52 -5.36 -34.86
CA SER A 524 7.89 -5.63 -36.26
C SER A 524 6.71 -6.13 -37.12
N SER A 525 5.64 -6.63 -36.49
CA SER A 525 4.41 -7.08 -37.15
C SER A 525 3.34 -6.00 -37.27
N GLY A 526 3.61 -4.76 -36.83
CA GLY A 526 2.68 -3.63 -36.95
C GLY A 526 2.12 -3.10 -35.62
N GLY A 527 2.42 -3.75 -34.49
CA GLY A 527 2.04 -3.27 -33.16
C GLY A 527 2.86 -2.05 -32.72
N SER A 528 2.30 -1.27 -31.79
CA SER A 528 2.94 -0.04 -31.32
C SER A 528 3.40 -0.12 -29.86
N ILE A 529 4.57 0.44 -29.54
CA ILE A 529 5.21 0.39 -28.22
C ILE A 529 5.58 1.79 -27.75
N PHE A 530 5.34 2.09 -26.48
CA PHE A 530 5.87 3.28 -25.81
C PHE A 530 6.70 2.85 -24.60
N VAL A 531 7.99 3.12 -24.59
CA VAL A 531 8.85 2.90 -23.42
C VAL A 531 9.05 4.20 -22.65
N VAL A 532 8.64 4.19 -21.39
CA VAL A 532 8.77 5.33 -20.47
C VAL A 532 9.76 4.97 -19.37
N GLY A 533 11.01 5.37 -19.56
CA GLY A 533 12.08 5.17 -18.58
C GLY A 533 12.25 6.33 -17.59
N LEU A 534 13.28 6.21 -16.77
CA LEU A 534 13.75 7.15 -15.76
C LEU A 534 15.28 7.04 -15.66
N ASP A 535 15.89 7.76 -14.72
CA ASP A 535 17.34 7.72 -14.52
C ASP A 535 17.87 6.44 -13.85
N ASN A 536 19.20 6.29 -13.90
CA ASN A 536 19.93 5.11 -13.41
C ASN A 536 19.92 4.90 -11.88
N ARG A 537 19.38 5.84 -11.11
CA ARG A 537 19.13 5.66 -9.67
C ARG A 537 17.81 4.95 -9.43
N SER A 538 16.86 5.14 -10.35
CA SER A 538 15.50 4.61 -10.30
C SER A 538 15.33 3.29 -11.06
N ILE A 539 16.02 3.11 -12.18
CA ILE A 539 15.86 1.95 -13.07
C ILE A 539 17.17 1.19 -13.23
N GLU A 540 17.09 -0.14 -13.35
CA GLU A 540 18.20 -0.94 -13.86
C GLU A 540 18.34 -0.76 -15.38
N LEU A 541 19.14 0.24 -15.78
CA LEU A 541 19.29 0.59 -17.20
C LEU A 541 19.93 -0.51 -18.05
N SER A 542 20.73 -1.41 -17.47
CA SER A 542 21.35 -2.49 -18.24
C SER A 542 20.28 -3.40 -18.82
N ASP A 543 19.41 -3.92 -17.95
CA ASP A 543 18.32 -4.82 -18.32
C ASP A 543 17.27 -4.14 -19.21
N LEU A 544 16.99 -2.85 -19.01
CA LEU A 544 16.12 -2.11 -19.92
C LEU A 544 16.77 -1.91 -21.31
N ASN A 545 18.08 -1.69 -21.35
CA ASN A 545 18.81 -1.54 -22.62
C ASN A 545 18.93 -2.85 -23.40
N ASP A 546 18.89 -4.02 -22.73
CA ASP A 546 18.81 -5.32 -23.41
C ASP A 546 17.53 -5.44 -24.26
N LEU A 547 16.42 -4.81 -23.84
CA LEU A 547 15.21 -4.66 -24.67
C LEU A 547 15.39 -3.57 -25.73
N LEU A 548 15.81 -2.36 -25.32
CA LEU A 548 15.80 -1.18 -26.19
C LEU A 548 16.74 -1.28 -27.40
N ILE A 549 17.84 -2.05 -27.28
CA ILE A 549 18.81 -2.21 -28.36
C ILE A 549 18.18 -2.80 -29.63
N HIS A 550 17.13 -3.61 -29.50
CA HIS A 550 16.36 -4.17 -30.62
C HIS A 550 15.61 -3.10 -31.43
N PHE A 551 15.44 -1.91 -30.85
CA PHE A 551 14.77 -0.77 -31.47
C PHE A 551 15.73 0.34 -31.90
N ASN A 552 17.04 0.08 -31.90
CA ASN A 552 18.09 1.04 -32.20
C ASN A 552 18.18 2.24 -31.23
N VAL A 553 17.81 2.02 -29.96
CA VAL A 553 17.87 3.02 -28.88
C VAL A 553 18.58 2.42 -27.66
N THR A 554 19.33 3.22 -26.91
CA THR A 554 19.72 2.91 -25.52
C THR A 554 19.60 4.14 -24.64
N LEU A 555 19.20 3.95 -23.40
CA LEU A 555 19.26 4.96 -22.35
C LEU A 555 20.69 5.08 -21.81
N ARG A 556 21.11 6.32 -21.55
CA ARG A 556 22.45 6.65 -21.04
C ARG A 556 22.44 6.62 -19.51
N TYR A 557 23.61 6.36 -18.92
CA TYR A 557 23.80 6.38 -17.46
C TYR A 557 24.02 7.80 -16.93
N ASP A 558 23.26 8.76 -17.44
CA ASP A 558 23.31 10.16 -17.02
C ASP A 558 22.01 10.58 -16.30
N HIS A 559 22.02 11.81 -15.80
CA HIS A 559 20.87 12.40 -15.13
C HIS A 559 20.67 13.85 -15.61
N VAL A 560 19.45 14.14 -16.04
CA VAL A 560 19.00 15.44 -16.52
C VAL A 560 17.73 15.84 -15.76
N PRO A 561 17.71 17.00 -15.07
CA PRO A 561 18.84 17.92 -14.89
C PRO A 561 19.89 17.34 -13.94
N SER A 562 21.18 17.62 -14.17
CA SER A 562 22.27 17.03 -13.37
C SER A 562 22.29 17.42 -11.89
N VAL A 563 21.55 18.47 -11.52
CA VAL A 563 21.24 18.84 -10.14
C VAL A 563 19.74 19.05 -10.05
N SER A 564 19.12 18.39 -9.07
CA SER A 564 17.72 18.59 -8.74
C SER A 564 17.59 19.08 -7.32
N ILE A 565 16.68 20.04 -7.13
CA ILE A 565 16.15 20.42 -5.83
C ILE A 565 14.76 19.81 -5.68
N VAL A 566 14.36 19.47 -4.46
CA VAL A 566 12.98 19.06 -4.16
C VAL A 566 12.36 20.18 -3.33
N LEU A 567 11.27 20.75 -3.82
CA LEU A 567 10.51 21.80 -3.13
C LEU A 567 9.13 21.23 -2.82
N ASN A 568 8.76 21.19 -1.54
CA ASN A 568 7.48 20.62 -1.08
C ASN A 568 7.21 19.19 -1.59
N GLY A 569 8.25 18.35 -1.69
CA GLY A 569 8.14 16.97 -2.18
C GLY A 569 8.18 16.83 -3.70
N ILE A 570 8.14 17.93 -4.45
CA ILE A 570 8.13 17.95 -5.91
C ILE A 570 9.57 18.11 -6.43
N PRO A 571 10.12 17.16 -7.21
CA PRO A 571 11.43 17.31 -7.85
C PRO A 571 11.41 18.42 -8.90
N SER A 572 12.46 19.23 -8.95
CA SER A 572 12.64 20.20 -10.03
C SER A 572 12.98 19.50 -11.33
N THR A 573 12.09 19.60 -12.31
CA THR A 573 12.25 19.09 -13.67
C THR A 573 13.13 20.02 -14.51
N GLN A 574 13.68 19.50 -15.62
CA GLN A 574 14.21 20.31 -16.71
C GLN A 574 13.09 20.54 -17.72
N LEU A 575 12.77 21.80 -18.02
CA LEU A 575 11.86 22.12 -19.12
C LEU A 575 12.60 21.92 -20.44
N VAL A 576 12.13 21.01 -21.28
CA VAL A 576 12.68 20.73 -22.60
C VAL A 576 11.87 21.49 -23.64
N THR A 577 12.50 22.40 -24.37
CA THR A 577 11.87 23.25 -25.39
C THR A 577 12.47 23.10 -26.78
N ASP A 578 13.59 22.39 -26.93
CA ASP A 578 14.20 22.08 -28.22
C ASP A 578 13.49 20.87 -28.82
N LEU A 579 12.38 21.15 -29.49
CA LEU A 579 11.46 20.19 -30.07
C LEU A 579 11.60 20.16 -31.59
N ILE A 580 11.70 18.97 -32.15
CA ILE A 580 11.79 18.74 -33.59
C ILE A 580 10.38 18.54 -34.13
N SER A 581 10.08 19.14 -35.29
CA SER A 581 8.77 19.09 -35.93
C SER A 581 8.34 17.65 -36.23
N HIS A 582 7.26 17.22 -35.60
CA HIS A 582 6.62 15.92 -35.78
C HIS A 582 5.16 16.01 -35.31
N PRO A 583 4.22 15.18 -35.81
CA PRO A 583 2.84 15.19 -35.30
C PRO A 583 2.71 15.08 -33.76
N ILE A 584 3.61 14.31 -33.13
CA ILE A 584 3.70 14.16 -31.66
C ILE A 584 4.02 15.49 -30.95
N THR A 585 4.87 16.33 -31.54
CA THR A 585 5.39 17.57 -30.93
C THR A 585 4.68 18.82 -31.45
N GLU A 586 3.73 18.66 -32.37
CA GLU A 586 3.02 19.77 -33.00
C GLU A 586 2.26 20.59 -31.93
N SER A 587 2.53 21.89 -31.89
CA SER A 587 1.94 22.82 -30.91
C SER A 587 2.22 22.46 -29.44
N VAL A 588 3.28 21.68 -29.17
CA VAL A 588 3.86 21.49 -27.83
C VAL A 588 4.91 22.58 -27.65
N THR A 589 4.84 23.35 -26.55
CA THR A 589 5.81 24.44 -26.27
C THR A 589 6.99 23.97 -25.43
N GLY A 590 6.81 22.85 -24.73
CA GLY A 590 7.84 22.16 -23.98
C GLY A 590 7.24 21.02 -23.17
N PHE A 591 8.09 20.25 -22.50
CA PHE A 591 7.65 19.22 -21.56
C PHE A 591 8.63 19.07 -20.41
N ASP A 592 8.12 18.53 -19.30
CA ASP A 592 8.90 18.30 -18.09
C ASP A 592 9.74 17.02 -18.20
N PHE A 593 11.03 17.18 -17.97
CA PHE A 593 12.00 16.11 -18.07
C PHE A 593 12.79 15.93 -16.78
N TYR A 594 12.72 14.72 -16.24
CA TYR A 594 13.58 14.27 -15.15
C TYR A 594 13.93 12.81 -15.37
N GLY A 595 15.19 12.55 -15.72
CA GLY A 595 15.57 11.20 -16.13
C GLY A 595 16.91 11.13 -16.85
N CYS A 596 17.07 10.15 -17.72
CA CYS A 596 18.29 9.95 -18.51
C CYS A 596 18.09 10.31 -19.97
N SER A 597 19.14 10.81 -20.62
CA SER A 597 19.11 10.97 -22.07
C SER A 597 19.32 9.63 -22.79
N MET A 598 19.23 9.61 -24.12
CA MET A 598 19.35 8.40 -24.93
C MET A 598 20.34 8.55 -26.09
N SER A 599 20.91 7.42 -26.50
CA SER A 599 21.66 7.27 -27.75
C SER A 599 20.75 6.59 -28.77
N THR A 600 20.75 7.08 -30.00
CA THR A 600 19.90 6.56 -31.08
C THR A 600 20.73 6.31 -32.34
N TRP A 601 20.34 5.34 -33.15
CA TRP A 601 20.97 5.06 -34.45
C TRP A 601 19.96 4.50 -35.45
N GLY A 602 20.40 4.25 -36.68
CA GLY A 602 19.56 3.66 -37.72
C GLY A 602 18.42 4.60 -38.14
N ASN A 603 17.18 4.08 -38.14
CA ASN A 603 15.97 4.78 -38.60
C ASN A 603 15.21 5.52 -37.47
N VAL A 604 15.81 5.70 -36.31
CA VAL A 604 15.19 6.41 -35.18
C VAL A 604 15.16 7.91 -35.46
N THR A 605 13.98 8.52 -35.29
CA THR A 605 13.76 9.96 -35.39
C THR A 605 13.85 10.60 -34.00
N VAL A 606 14.72 11.60 -33.86
CA VAL A 606 14.82 12.41 -32.65
C VAL A 606 13.64 13.38 -32.61
N LEU A 607 12.93 13.45 -31.49
CA LEU A 607 11.79 14.36 -31.29
C LEU A 607 12.13 15.54 -30.39
N ALA A 608 13.04 15.36 -29.44
CA ALA A 608 13.48 16.43 -28.55
C ALA A 608 14.91 16.25 -28.07
N GLN A 609 15.58 17.37 -27.82
CA GLN A 609 16.95 17.42 -27.30
C GLN A 609 17.06 18.36 -26.09
N VAL A 610 18.12 18.19 -25.32
CA VAL A 610 18.50 19.09 -24.23
C VAL A 610 20.00 19.32 -24.24
N GLN A 611 20.43 20.54 -23.93
CA GLN A 611 21.83 20.85 -23.74
C GLN A 611 22.26 20.52 -22.32
N VAL A 612 23.32 19.71 -22.19
CA VAL A 612 23.94 19.41 -20.91
C VAL A 612 25.40 19.80 -20.90
N MET A 613 25.92 20.13 -19.72
CA MET A 613 27.35 20.32 -19.54
C MET A 613 28.02 18.95 -19.35
N ALA A 614 28.87 18.56 -20.29
CA ALA A 614 29.61 17.30 -20.26
C ALA A 614 31.12 17.55 -20.26
N ARG A 615 31.90 16.62 -19.72
CA ARG A 615 33.37 16.63 -19.90
C ARG A 615 33.71 15.85 -21.17
N ASN A 616 34.45 16.48 -22.08
CA ASN A 616 35.01 15.80 -23.23
C ASN A 616 36.21 14.93 -22.86
N GLU A 617 36.77 14.20 -23.83
CA GLU A 617 37.93 13.30 -23.66
C GLU A 617 39.17 14.01 -23.08
N ASN A 618 39.28 15.33 -23.27
CA ASN A 618 40.37 16.16 -22.74
C ASN A 618 40.04 16.78 -21.36
N GLY A 619 38.95 16.36 -20.71
CA GLY A 619 38.51 16.84 -19.41
C GLY A 619 37.89 18.24 -19.39
N ARG A 620 37.73 18.90 -20.55
CA ARG A 620 37.12 20.22 -20.68
C ARG A 620 35.59 20.12 -20.64
N ILE A 621 34.97 21.05 -19.94
CA ILE A 621 33.50 21.15 -19.92
C ILE A 621 33.04 21.75 -21.24
N VAL A 622 32.16 21.05 -21.94
CA VAL A 622 31.54 21.43 -23.21
C VAL A 622 30.02 21.31 -23.09
N LEU A 623 29.29 22.05 -23.92
CA LEU A 623 27.86 21.84 -24.10
C LEU A 623 27.65 20.73 -25.13
N GLU A 624 26.84 19.74 -24.77
CA GLU A 624 26.48 18.60 -25.60
C GLU A 624 24.96 18.55 -25.73
N ASN A 625 24.45 18.46 -26.96
CA ASN A 625 23.03 18.18 -27.20
C ASN A 625 22.79 16.68 -26.98
N ARG A 626 21.84 16.34 -26.11
CA ARG A 626 21.45 14.95 -25.84
C ARG A 626 19.99 14.73 -26.18
N THR A 627 19.69 13.61 -26.84
CA THR A 627 18.33 13.20 -27.16
C THR A 627 17.59 12.80 -25.89
N VAL A 628 16.36 13.26 -25.74
CA VAL A 628 15.51 12.98 -24.56
C VAL A 628 14.15 12.40 -24.91
N LEU A 629 13.74 12.51 -26.17
CA LEU A 629 12.55 11.87 -26.72
C LEU A 629 12.84 11.44 -28.16
N ALA A 630 12.46 10.22 -28.52
CA ALA A 630 12.65 9.68 -29.86
C ALA A 630 11.48 8.77 -30.28
N CYS A 631 11.31 8.59 -31.58
CA CYS A 631 10.36 7.64 -32.15
C CYS A 631 10.96 6.84 -33.31
N ALA A 632 10.30 5.75 -33.68
CA ALA A 632 10.64 4.97 -34.87
C ALA A 632 9.39 4.30 -35.46
N GLU A 633 9.46 3.94 -36.74
CA GLU A 633 8.44 3.12 -37.40
C GLU A 633 9.08 1.85 -37.99
N SER A 634 8.40 0.72 -37.84
CA SER A 634 8.76 -0.56 -38.46
C SER A 634 8.28 -0.60 -39.91
N ARG A 635 8.82 -1.51 -40.71
CA ARG A 635 8.40 -1.67 -42.13
C ARG A 635 6.92 -2.05 -42.27
N SER A 636 6.35 -2.67 -41.25
CA SER A 636 4.96 -3.11 -41.23
C SER A 636 4.01 -2.05 -40.63
N GLY A 637 4.53 -0.86 -40.33
CA GLY A 637 3.76 0.25 -39.75
C GLY A 637 3.74 0.32 -38.23
N GLY A 638 4.42 -0.58 -37.51
CA GLY A 638 4.46 -0.56 -36.05
C GLY A 638 5.22 0.67 -35.54
N ARG A 639 4.67 1.38 -34.54
CA ARG A 639 5.22 2.65 -34.06
C ARG A 639 5.91 2.48 -32.71
N LEU A 640 6.99 3.23 -32.50
CA LEU A 640 7.74 3.24 -31.25
C LEU A 640 7.88 4.66 -30.74
N ILE A 641 7.70 4.88 -29.44
CA ILE A 641 8.18 6.07 -28.74
C ILE A 641 9.08 5.62 -27.58
N VAL A 642 10.20 6.30 -27.36
CA VAL A 642 11.06 6.10 -26.18
C VAL A 642 11.28 7.45 -25.50
N SER A 643 11.02 7.47 -24.21
CA SER A 643 11.31 8.60 -23.31
C SER A 643 12.20 8.12 -22.17
N GLY A 644 13.17 8.95 -21.77
CA GLY A 644 13.97 8.71 -20.57
C GLY A 644 13.36 9.28 -19.29
N THR A 645 12.11 9.76 -19.34
CA THR A 645 11.37 10.31 -18.21
C THR A 645 9.87 9.94 -18.27
N ASN A 646 9.23 9.88 -17.10
CA ASN A 646 7.77 9.78 -16.96
C ASN A 646 7.09 11.11 -16.54
N PHE A 647 7.84 12.19 -16.30
CA PHE A 647 7.33 13.41 -15.63
C PHE A 647 6.34 14.25 -16.46
N PHE A 648 6.19 14.01 -17.76
CA PHE A 648 5.10 14.60 -18.55
C PHE A 648 3.86 13.70 -18.63
N LEU A 649 3.94 12.49 -18.07
CA LEU A 649 2.87 11.48 -18.03
C LEU A 649 2.30 11.28 -16.63
N ASP A 650 3.07 11.57 -15.58
CA ASP A 650 2.56 11.46 -14.21
C ASP A 650 1.43 12.47 -13.93
N ASN A 651 0.73 12.28 -12.82
CA ASN A 651 -0.43 13.09 -12.48
C ASN A 651 -0.12 14.59 -12.39
N TRP A 652 1.03 14.97 -11.82
CA TRP A 652 1.45 16.37 -11.72
C TRP A 652 1.79 16.95 -13.09
N GLY A 653 2.43 16.18 -13.96
CA GLY A 653 2.72 16.54 -15.33
C GLY A 653 1.45 16.83 -16.12
N ILE A 654 0.48 15.91 -16.11
CA ILE A 654 -0.79 16.06 -16.82
C ILE A 654 -1.64 17.20 -16.25
N GLN A 655 -1.57 17.45 -14.94
CA GLN A 655 -2.29 18.54 -14.28
C GLN A 655 -1.61 19.92 -14.43
N GLY A 656 -0.37 19.96 -14.94
CA GLY A 656 0.37 21.22 -15.13
C GLY A 656 0.99 21.77 -13.84
N GLU A 657 1.27 20.91 -12.86
CA GLU A 657 1.86 21.28 -11.56
C GLU A 657 3.40 21.43 -11.62
N TYR A 658 4.01 20.98 -12.71
CA TYR A 658 5.43 21.20 -13.00
C TYR A 658 5.67 22.51 -13.80
N LYS A 659 6.61 22.53 -14.76
CA LYS A 659 6.99 23.74 -15.51
C LYS A 659 6.25 23.89 -16.83
N SER A 660 5.86 22.79 -17.47
CA SER A 660 5.21 22.82 -18.77
C SER A 660 3.70 22.92 -18.67
N ALA A 661 3.11 23.76 -19.53
CA ALA A 661 1.67 23.84 -19.73
C ALA A 661 1.16 22.93 -20.87
N THR A 662 2.02 22.10 -21.47
CA THR A 662 1.68 21.27 -22.64
C THR A 662 2.06 19.79 -22.49
N ASN A 663 2.27 19.30 -21.27
CA ASN A 663 2.55 17.89 -20.98
C ASN A 663 1.38 16.99 -21.40
N ASP A 664 0.15 17.36 -21.02
CA ASP A 664 -1.09 16.67 -21.39
C ASP A 664 -1.23 16.53 -22.92
N ARG A 665 -0.90 17.59 -23.65
CA ARG A 665 -0.92 17.60 -25.12
C ARG A 665 0.09 16.62 -25.70
N LEU A 666 1.34 16.68 -25.25
CA LEU A 666 2.39 15.75 -25.69
C LEU A 666 2.00 14.29 -25.39
N ALA A 667 1.51 14.03 -24.17
CA ALA A 667 1.07 12.71 -23.74
C ALA A 667 -0.07 12.18 -24.62
N LYS A 668 -1.08 13.00 -24.89
CA LYS A 668 -2.22 12.64 -25.74
C LYS A 668 -1.79 12.40 -27.19
N GLN A 669 -0.99 13.30 -27.77
CA GLN A 669 -0.51 13.17 -29.16
C GLN A 669 0.37 11.95 -29.35
N ALA A 670 1.22 11.62 -28.36
CA ALA A 670 2.03 10.40 -28.36
C ALA A 670 1.15 9.15 -28.48
N VAL A 671 0.11 9.03 -27.66
CA VAL A 671 -0.80 7.87 -27.71
C VAL A 671 -1.63 7.85 -29.00
N LEU A 672 -2.19 8.99 -29.43
CA LEU A 672 -2.95 9.08 -30.69
C LEU A 672 -2.10 8.69 -31.91
N TRP A 673 -0.82 9.06 -31.92
CA TRP A 673 0.11 8.63 -32.95
C TRP A 673 0.37 7.12 -32.86
N LEU A 674 0.62 6.56 -31.67
CA LEU A 674 0.83 5.12 -31.52
C LEU A 674 -0.35 4.27 -32.02
N VAL A 675 -1.59 4.74 -31.83
CA VAL A 675 -2.80 4.04 -32.29
C VAL A 675 -3.30 4.48 -33.67
N HIS A 676 -2.46 5.15 -34.46
CA HIS A 676 -2.77 5.58 -35.84
C HIS A 676 -3.96 6.54 -36.01
N LEU A 677 -4.35 7.25 -34.95
CA LEU A 677 -5.37 8.30 -34.98
C LEU A 677 -4.78 9.70 -35.20
N LEU A 678 -3.45 9.83 -35.20
CA LEU A 678 -2.70 11.03 -35.57
C LEU A 678 -1.70 10.69 -36.69
N GLY A 679 -1.76 11.48 -37.76
CA GLY A 679 -1.02 11.28 -39.02
C GLY A 679 0.19 12.18 -39.17
#